data_AF-A0A662FD82-F1
#
_entry.id   AF-A0A662FD82-F1
#
_cell.length_a   1.000
_cell.length_b   1.000
_cell.length_c   1.000
_cell.angle_alpha   90.00
_cell.angle_beta   90.00
_cell.angle_gamma   90.00
#
_symmetry.space_group_name_H-M   'P 1'
#
loop_
_entity.id
_entity.type
_entity.pdbx_description
1 polymer ?
#
loop_
_entity_poly.entity_id
_entity_poly.type
_entity_poly.pdbx_seq_one_letter_code
_entity_poly.pdbx_strand_id
1 'polypeptide(L)'
;MCGIVGILNRTNAKEISKKAIKIISYRGKDAIGFWHSNKHAVTHCLHSIASRKIKQPFIGKGIFAADCEIYNWKGLNQRFQLNARNDAEALFFLLERYPVRKVLTMLDGTYAFCYLKNNQLILARDIIGIKPVWFSHSEGFAFASEKKALEKNNYFDVNELNPREILIYDLVSDRIKFYKRKFFSVKPEIKSSEEAIAKKLRRLIRKAIKKRVPDEKFGLLFSGGIDSTVIAKELLDTGYSFQCYCAYFKHRSLKTPEDLIFAKKAAEELGLKLKIIPLNLSQVENALRHTVSLIEDTDVTKNAVGLTFYAACKKAKADGCKVIFSGLGSEEIFAGYMRHKKAKNADINIECLSGLINIHERDLYRDNVISAYHNLELRLPFLDQELVRFALRIPGKLKLKNGIEKYILRKAYQDILPDFVVWRKKKAAQYGSLFLKAIKKLAKKYNFRYMKDYLKNIYRRENLPLAALISGGKDSLYAAYIMHRLNYNIKCFVTIQSENPDSFMYHTPNTKWVGLQAKAADIPVIFKKTKGKPEEELEDLSSAIEEARRRFNIKGVVLGALYSRYQRSRVERICNNLGLKMFSPLWHVNQETEMKELLKEGFDVIITKVAAEGLDKKWLGKKISNEIIERLLELKERFAINVAGEGGEFETFVLDCPLFKKRIKIKEYEIIEESAYVAELKIKKAVLIEK
;
A
#
# COMPACT_ATOMS: atom_id res chain seq x y z
N MET A 1 20.28 -1.69 5.02
CA MET A 1 19.32 -0.80 5.71
C MET A 1 18.92 -1.36 7.05
N CYS A 2 18.69 -0.55 8.06
CA CYS A 2 18.19 -1.05 9.34
C CYS A 2 16.68 -1.35 9.27
N GLY A 3 16.14 -1.93 10.34
CA GLY A 3 14.70 -2.06 10.53
C GLY A 3 14.33 -1.76 11.98
N ILE A 4 13.24 -1.02 12.17
CA ILE A 4 12.65 -0.73 13.48
C ILE A 4 11.28 -1.39 13.59
N VAL A 5 10.95 -1.87 14.78
CA VAL A 5 9.62 -2.37 15.15
C VAL A 5 9.31 -1.90 16.57
N GLY A 6 8.08 -1.47 16.82
CA GLY A 6 7.60 -1.25 18.17
C GLY A 6 6.19 -1.75 18.36
N ILE A 7 5.94 -2.31 19.54
CA ILE A 7 4.65 -2.86 19.98
C ILE A 7 4.36 -2.25 21.35
N LEU A 8 3.28 -1.48 21.48
CA LEU A 8 2.93 -0.72 22.67
C LEU A 8 1.49 -1.03 23.10
N ASN A 9 1.22 -0.93 24.40
CA ASN A 9 -0.08 -1.23 25.01
C ASN A 9 -0.58 -2.67 24.76
N ARG A 10 0.34 -3.66 24.71
CA ARG A 10 0.00 -5.09 24.68
C ARG A 10 0.80 -5.90 25.71
N THR A 11 0.11 -6.77 26.44
CA THR A 11 0.71 -7.64 27.48
C THR A 11 1.77 -8.62 26.93
N ASN A 12 1.70 -8.99 25.66
CA ASN A 12 2.66 -9.85 24.96
C ASN A 12 3.53 -9.06 23.95
N ALA A 13 3.78 -7.78 24.22
CA ALA A 13 4.53 -6.90 23.32
C ALA A 13 5.91 -7.43 22.95
N LYS A 14 6.62 -8.05 23.91
CA LYS A 14 7.95 -8.63 23.70
C LYS A 14 7.94 -9.76 22.68
N GLU A 15 7.02 -10.71 22.82
CA GLU A 15 6.89 -11.89 21.95
C GLU A 15 6.49 -11.47 20.53
N ILE A 16 5.53 -10.54 20.42
CA ILE A 16 5.08 -10.01 19.13
C ILE A 16 6.22 -9.25 18.45
N SER A 17 6.92 -8.38 19.17
CA SER A 17 8.02 -7.60 18.60
C SER A 17 9.15 -8.50 18.10
N LYS A 18 9.46 -9.60 18.83
CA LYS A 18 10.40 -10.65 18.38
C LYS A 18 9.96 -11.34 17.09
N LYS A 19 8.67 -11.69 16.96
CA LYS A 19 8.13 -12.28 15.73
C LYS A 19 8.16 -11.29 14.56
N ALA A 20 7.76 -10.05 14.81
CA ALA A 20 7.74 -8.97 13.83
C ALA A 20 9.13 -8.62 13.29
N ILE A 21 10.14 -8.43 14.16
CA ILE A 21 11.50 -8.13 13.71
C ILE A 21 12.12 -9.29 12.94
N LYS A 22 11.78 -10.55 13.26
CA LYS A 22 12.25 -11.72 12.51
C LYS A 22 11.79 -11.71 11.05
N ILE A 23 10.60 -11.18 10.76
CA ILE A 23 10.07 -11.08 9.39
C ILE A 23 10.90 -10.13 8.52
N ILE A 24 11.47 -9.08 9.13
CA ILE A 24 12.24 -8.04 8.43
C ILE A 24 13.73 -8.04 8.81
N SER A 25 14.21 -9.10 9.46
CA SER A 25 15.62 -9.21 9.89
C SER A 25 16.59 -9.24 8.72
N TYR A 26 16.11 -9.60 7.52
CA TYR A 26 16.91 -9.51 6.32
C TYR A 26 17.35 -8.07 6.00
N ARG A 27 16.71 -7.03 6.53
CA ARG A 27 17.13 -5.63 6.29
C ARG A 27 18.53 -5.41 6.88
N GLY A 28 18.71 -5.80 8.15
CA GLY A 28 19.93 -5.66 8.91
C GLY A 28 20.34 -6.94 9.62
N LYS A 29 21.47 -7.54 9.20
CA LYS A 29 21.99 -8.82 9.71
C LYS A 29 23.12 -8.68 10.72
N ASP A 30 23.60 -7.47 10.99
CA ASP A 30 24.81 -7.25 11.77
C ASP A 30 24.59 -7.37 13.29
N ALA A 31 23.41 -6.99 13.76
CA ALA A 31 22.97 -7.15 15.14
C ALA A 31 21.44 -7.01 15.25
N ILE A 32 20.83 -7.62 16.27
CA ILE A 32 19.43 -7.35 16.65
C ILE A 32 19.40 -6.92 18.11
N GLY A 33 18.77 -5.78 18.39
CA GLY A 33 18.56 -5.28 19.75
C GLY A 33 17.11 -5.13 20.13
N PHE A 34 16.91 -5.14 21.44
CA PHE A 34 15.62 -5.24 22.09
C PHE A 34 15.61 -4.34 23.31
N TRP A 35 14.55 -3.56 23.44
CA TRP A 35 14.11 -2.98 24.69
C TRP A 35 12.67 -3.44 24.93
N HIS A 36 12.32 -3.77 26.17
CA HIS A 36 10.95 -4.10 26.53
C HIS A 36 10.65 -3.75 27.98
N SER A 37 9.37 -3.51 28.25
CA SER A 37 8.75 -3.50 29.56
C SER A 37 7.50 -4.40 29.53
N ASN A 38 6.62 -4.32 30.54
CA ASN A 38 5.47 -5.24 30.64
C ASN A 38 4.53 -5.16 29.42
N LYS A 39 4.16 -3.94 28.98
CA LYS A 39 3.22 -3.71 27.87
C LYS A 39 3.84 -3.10 26.61
N HIS A 40 5.16 -2.94 26.56
CA HIS A 40 5.86 -2.19 25.52
C HIS A 40 7.13 -2.90 25.07
N ALA A 41 7.43 -2.84 23.78
CA ALA A 41 8.68 -3.31 23.22
C ALA A 41 9.11 -2.46 22.02
N VAL A 42 10.40 -2.18 21.92
CA VAL A 42 11.04 -1.57 20.74
C VAL A 42 12.20 -2.47 20.34
N THR A 43 12.26 -2.86 19.07
CA THR A 43 13.28 -3.75 18.53
C THR A 43 13.86 -3.19 17.25
N HIS A 44 15.11 -3.54 17.00
CA HIS A 44 15.87 -3.01 15.88
C HIS A 44 16.81 -4.06 15.28
N CYS A 45 16.86 -4.16 13.95
CA CYS A 45 17.85 -4.94 13.22
C CYS A 45 18.84 -4.00 12.51
N LEU A 46 20.14 -4.19 12.76
CA LEU A 46 21.22 -3.30 12.36
C LEU A 46 21.83 -3.72 11.01
N HIS A 47 22.00 -2.74 10.12
CA HIS A 47 22.91 -2.80 8.99
C HIS A 47 24.02 -1.76 9.21
N SER A 48 25.23 -2.21 9.55
CA SER A 48 26.33 -1.32 9.90
C SER A 48 27.05 -0.82 8.66
N ILE A 49 26.83 0.46 8.31
CA ILE A 49 27.64 1.18 7.32
C ILE A 49 28.87 1.78 7.98
N ALA A 50 28.73 2.29 9.21
CA ALA A 50 29.86 2.74 10.00
C ALA A 50 30.73 1.55 10.45
N SER A 51 32.02 1.81 10.65
CA SER A 51 33.04 0.83 11.07
C SER A 51 32.77 0.21 12.45
N ARG A 52 31.93 0.82 13.29
CA ARG A 52 31.53 0.28 14.60
C ARG A 52 30.08 -0.20 14.61
N LYS A 53 29.87 -1.45 15.03
CA LYS A 53 28.54 -2.07 15.22
C LYS A 53 27.89 -1.55 16.50
N ILE A 54 27.19 -0.42 16.42
CA ILE A 54 26.47 0.15 17.56
C ILE A 54 25.03 -0.36 17.56
N LYS A 55 24.70 -1.19 18.56
CA LYS A 55 23.40 -1.83 18.72
C LYS A 55 22.35 -0.81 19.22
N GLN A 56 21.19 -0.80 18.58
CA GLN A 56 19.99 -0.06 19.00
C GLN A 56 18.91 -1.06 19.47
N PRO A 57 17.94 -0.66 20.32
CA PRO A 57 17.62 0.70 20.76
C PRO A 57 18.65 1.35 21.71
N PHE A 58 18.80 2.67 21.64
CA PHE A 58 19.52 3.47 22.64
C PHE A 58 18.63 3.79 23.83
N ILE A 59 19.23 3.80 25.02
CA ILE A 59 18.56 4.02 26.30
C ILE A 59 19.24 5.21 26.98
N GLY A 60 18.45 6.20 27.37
CA GLY A 60 18.86 7.39 28.12
C GLY A 60 17.65 7.99 28.83
N LYS A 61 17.35 9.26 28.64
CA LYS A 61 16.09 9.90 29.10
C LYS A 61 14.84 9.31 28.44
N GLY A 62 15.01 8.55 27.35
CA GLY A 62 13.98 7.81 26.65
C GLY A 62 14.58 6.63 25.89
N ILE A 63 13.76 5.96 25.09
CA ILE A 63 14.14 4.81 24.26
C ILE A 63 14.09 5.23 22.80
N PHE A 64 15.17 5.00 22.06
CA PHE A 64 15.30 5.44 20.68
C PHE A 64 15.75 4.32 19.75
N ALA A 65 15.15 4.22 18.56
CA ALA A 65 15.68 3.39 17.48
C ALA A 65 15.40 4.05 16.12
N ALA A 66 16.33 3.90 15.18
CA ALA A 66 16.26 4.51 13.86
C ALA A 66 16.87 3.67 12.74
N ASP A 67 16.28 3.78 11.55
CA ASP A 67 16.92 3.52 10.26
C ASP A 67 17.28 4.87 9.64
N CYS A 68 18.55 5.31 9.78
CA CYS A 68 18.96 6.66 9.39
C CYS A 68 20.36 6.73 8.76
N GLU A 69 20.55 7.78 7.97
CA GLU A 69 21.81 8.27 7.44
C GLU A 69 21.78 9.81 7.53
N ILE A 70 22.32 10.39 8.61
CA ILE A 70 22.35 11.85 8.81
C ILE A 70 23.67 12.43 8.29
N TYR A 71 23.72 12.86 7.03
CA TYR A 71 24.94 13.31 6.35
C TYR A 71 25.67 14.47 7.06
N ASN A 72 24.95 15.35 7.76
CA ASN A 72 25.55 16.46 8.50
C ASN A 72 25.84 16.16 9.99
N TRP A 73 25.76 14.89 10.43
CA TRP A 73 25.87 14.52 11.85
C TRP A 73 27.19 14.97 12.50
N LYS A 74 28.32 14.90 11.80
CA LYS A 74 29.63 15.33 12.35
C LYS A 74 29.62 16.81 12.72
N GLY A 75 29.03 17.65 11.86
CA GLY A 75 28.88 19.08 12.12
C GLY A 75 27.90 19.36 13.26
N LEU A 76 26.82 18.58 13.36
CA LEU A 76 25.89 18.66 14.50
C LEU A 76 26.57 18.23 15.81
N ASN A 77 27.37 17.16 15.76
CA ASN A 77 28.11 16.62 16.91
C ASN A 77 29.06 17.65 17.51
N GLN A 78 29.82 18.36 16.66
CA GLN A 78 30.70 19.45 17.07
C GLN A 78 29.91 20.67 17.57
N ARG A 79 28.93 21.14 16.80
CA ARG A 79 28.15 22.35 17.13
C ARG A 79 27.41 22.25 18.46
N PHE A 80 26.88 21.07 18.78
CA PHE A 80 26.08 20.85 19.98
C PHE A 80 26.80 20.05 21.07
N GLN A 81 28.09 19.72 20.90
CA GLN A 81 28.90 18.96 21.87
C GLN A 81 28.16 17.69 22.31
N LEU A 82 27.79 16.84 21.34
CA LEU A 82 26.96 15.65 21.61
C LEU A 82 27.80 14.43 22.02
N ASN A 83 29.12 14.41 21.74
CA ASN A 83 30.00 13.25 21.93
C ASN A 83 29.45 11.95 21.29
N ALA A 84 28.67 12.09 20.21
CA ALA A 84 28.10 10.96 19.48
C ALA A 84 29.16 10.21 18.67
N ARG A 85 29.06 8.87 18.63
CA ARG A 85 29.97 7.99 17.89
C ARG A 85 29.51 7.71 16.47
N ASN A 86 28.21 7.88 16.21
CA ASN A 86 27.62 7.78 14.88
C ASN A 86 26.45 8.77 14.72
N ASP A 87 25.85 8.75 13.54
CA ASP A 87 24.74 9.62 13.15
C ASP A 87 23.44 9.33 13.92
N ALA A 88 23.13 8.06 14.19
CA ALA A 88 21.99 7.66 15.00
C ALA A 88 22.09 8.17 16.45
N GLU A 89 23.27 8.09 17.07
CA GLU A 89 23.51 8.65 18.41
C GLU A 89 23.42 10.17 18.41
N ALA A 90 23.94 10.84 17.37
CA ALA A 90 23.81 12.28 17.26
C ALA A 90 22.33 12.70 17.20
N LEU A 91 21.50 11.97 16.44
CA LEU A 91 20.06 12.18 16.41
C LEU A 91 19.41 11.93 17.78
N PHE A 92 19.77 10.84 18.45
CA PHE A 92 19.27 10.53 19.79
C PHE A 92 19.58 11.63 20.80
N PHE A 93 20.84 12.06 20.91
CA PHE A 93 21.25 13.10 21.85
C PHE A 93 20.62 14.47 21.54
N LEU A 94 20.36 14.78 20.27
CA LEU A 94 19.58 15.97 19.92
C LEU A 94 18.14 15.89 20.43
N LEU A 95 17.49 14.73 20.33
CA LEU A 95 16.13 14.51 20.84
C LEU A 95 16.06 14.48 22.38
N GLU A 96 17.16 14.18 23.06
CA GLU A 96 17.24 14.31 24.52
C GLU A 96 17.31 15.76 25.00
N ARG A 97 17.82 16.67 24.16
CA ARG A 97 18.07 18.08 24.48
C ARG A 97 17.06 19.05 23.89
N TYR A 98 16.43 18.72 22.76
CA TYR A 98 15.58 19.64 22.02
C TYR A 98 14.26 19.00 21.56
N PRO A 99 13.18 19.80 21.40
CA PRO A 99 11.93 19.30 20.85
C PRO A 99 12.10 18.74 19.43
N VAL A 100 11.39 17.65 19.11
CA VAL A 100 11.50 16.95 17.82
C VAL A 100 11.35 17.91 16.63
N ARG A 101 10.40 18.85 16.67
CA ARG A 101 10.17 19.81 15.58
C ARG A 101 11.42 20.65 15.26
N LYS A 102 12.19 21.03 16.29
CA LYS A 102 13.44 21.79 16.14
C LYS A 102 14.55 20.89 15.61
N VAL A 103 14.67 19.67 16.12
CA VAL A 103 15.66 18.69 15.66
C VAL A 103 15.49 18.40 14.16
N LEU A 104 14.26 18.12 13.71
CA LEU A 104 13.98 17.79 12.32
C LEU A 104 14.34 18.91 11.32
N THR A 105 14.40 20.18 11.75
CA THR A 105 14.84 21.29 10.88
C THR A 105 16.37 21.36 10.71
N MET A 106 17.13 20.67 11.56
CA MET A 106 18.59 20.66 11.53
C MET A 106 19.15 19.48 10.73
N LEU A 107 18.34 18.43 10.52
CA LEU A 107 18.79 17.19 9.90
C LEU A 107 18.90 17.32 8.38
N ASP A 108 20.09 17.00 7.88
CA ASP A 108 20.34 16.76 6.46
C ASP A 108 20.66 15.28 6.28
N GLY A 109 19.65 14.51 5.93
CA GLY A 109 19.73 13.05 5.95
C GLY A 109 18.45 12.37 5.52
N THR A 110 18.52 11.04 5.47
CA THR A 110 17.36 10.16 5.35
C THR A 110 17.19 9.43 6.67
N TYR A 111 15.97 9.31 7.16
CA TYR A 111 15.74 8.73 8.49
C TYR A 111 14.30 8.26 8.63
N ALA A 112 14.11 7.20 9.40
CA ALA A 112 12.87 6.97 10.10
C ALA A 112 13.19 6.46 11.50
N PHE A 113 12.57 7.04 12.52
CA PHE A 113 12.90 6.74 13.90
C PHE A 113 11.67 6.70 14.80
N CYS A 114 11.88 6.06 15.95
CA CYS A 114 11.02 6.12 17.10
C CYS A 114 11.77 6.70 18.30
N TYR A 115 11.07 7.48 19.12
CA TYR A 115 11.57 7.98 20.39
C TYR A 115 10.45 7.94 21.43
N LEU A 116 10.58 7.05 22.41
CA LEU A 116 9.63 6.86 23.50
C LEU A 116 10.16 7.53 24.77
N LYS A 117 9.45 8.54 25.27
CA LYS A 117 9.80 9.27 26.50
C LYS A 117 8.54 9.75 27.20
N ASN A 118 8.49 9.68 28.52
CA ASN A 118 7.39 10.19 29.35
C ASN A 118 6.00 9.74 28.86
N ASN A 119 5.81 8.43 28.63
CA ASN A 119 4.57 7.86 28.10
C ASN A 119 4.12 8.40 26.73
N GLN A 120 5.03 9.00 25.96
CA GLN A 120 4.75 9.45 24.60
C GLN A 120 5.76 8.84 23.62
N LEU A 121 5.23 8.19 22.58
CA LEU A 121 6.00 7.76 21.43
C LEU A 121 5.96 8.83 20.35
N ILE A 122 7.13 9.20 19.85
CA ILE A 122 7.30 10.03 18.66
C ILE A 122 7.75 9.13 17.51
N LEU A 123 7.00 9.14 16.40
CA LEU A 123 7.44 8.58 15.13
C LEU A 123 7.59 9.70 14.10
N ALA A 124 8.74 9.73 13.42
CA ALA A 124 8.98 10.62 12.30
C ALA A 124 9.90 9.98 11.28
N ARG A 125 9.77 10.44 10.04
CA ARG A 125 10.66 10.05 8.93
C ARG A 125 11.08 11.25 8.10
N ASP A 126 12.01 11.06 7.17
CA ASP A 126 12.51 12.13 6.31
C ASP A 126 11.37 12.72 5.48
N ILE A 127 11.49 14.02 5.15
CA ILE A 127 10.37 14.81 4.62
C ILE A 127 9.88 14.34 3.23
N ILE A 128 10.69 13.57 2.51
CA ILE A 128 10.35 12.99 1.21
C ILE A 128 9.78 11.56 1.38
N GLY A 129 10.24 10.82 2.38
CA GLY A 129 9.80 9.47 2.70
C GLY A 129 10.68 8.38 2.08
N ILE A 130 12.01 8.57 2.09
CA ILE A 130 12.98 7.58 1.60
C ILE A 130 13.05 6.38 2.54
N LYS A 131 12.97 6.61 3.85
CA LYS A 131 12.90 5.56 4.86
C LYS A 131 11.43 5.30 5.24
N PRO A 132 10.89 4.10 4.98
CA PRO A 132 9.49 3.80 5.26
C PRO A 132 9.28 3.49 6.75
N VAL A 133 8.12 3.90 7.25
CA VAL A 133 7.54 3.42 8.52
C VAL A 133 6.04 3.25 8.31
N TRP A 134 5.55 2.12 8.78
CA TRP A 134 4.15 1.73 8.81
C TRP A 134 3.69 1.66 10.25
N PHE A 135 2.41 1.94 10.50
CA PHE A 135 1.83 1.86 11.84
C PHE A 135 0.41 1.30 11.80
N SER A 136 -0.07 0.84 12.95
CA SER A 136 -1.44 0.39 13.17
C SER A 136 -1.85 0.70 14.61
N HIS A 137 -3.12 1.05 14.79
CA HIS A 137 -3.75 1.30 16.08
C HIS A 137 -4.96 0.37 16.30
N SER A 138 -4.82 -0.88 15.84
CA SER A 138 -5.90 -1.89 15.92
C SER A 138 -5.90 -2.68 17.23
N GLU A 139 -4.72 -2.94 17.80
CA GLU A 139 -4.49 -3.84 18.92
C GLU A 139 -3.43 -3.20 19.84
N GLY A 140 -3.82 -2.11 20.50
CA GLY A 140 -2.87 -1.11 20.99
C GLY A 140 -2.17 -0.43 19.82
N PHE A 141 -0.95 0.05 20.00
CA PHE A 141 -0.21 0.74 18.94
C PHE A 141 1.03 -0.04 18.50
N ALA A 142 1.21 -0.18 17.19
CA ALA A 142 2.38 -0.82 16.62
C ALA A 142 2.93 -0.05 15.43
N PHE A 143 4.23 -0.16 15.23
CA PHE A 143 4.92 0.37 14.04
C PHE A 143 6.02 -0.56 13.57
N ALA A 144 6.35 -0.50 12.28
CA ALA A 144 7.47 -1.22 11.69
C ALA A 144 8.01 -0.55 10.43
N SER A 145 9.25 -0.83 10.05
CA SER A 145 9.81 -0.36 8.77
C SER A 145 9.11 -0.94 7.53
N GLU A 146 8.48 -2.11 7.63
CA GLU A 146 7.76 -2.73 6.52
C GLU A 146 6.40 -3.29 6.94
N LYS A 147 5.44 -3.20 6.02
CA LYS A 147 4.03 -3.51 6.26
C LYS A 147 3.81 -4.93 6.78
N LYS A 148 4.41 -5.93 6.13
CA LYS A 148 4.31 -7.36 6.52
C LYS A 148 4.72 -7.67 7.95
N ALA A 149 5.58 -6.86 8.58
CA ALA A 149 5.95 -7.10 9.98
C ALA A 149 4.75 -6.92 10.91
N LEU A 150 3.81 -6.05 10.54
CA LEU A 150 2.57 -5.80 11.27
C LEU A 150 1.45 -6.74 10.82
N GLU A 151 1.19 -6.85 9.52
CA GLU A 151 0.09 -7.68 8.98
C GLU A 151 0.20 -9.15 9.41
N LYS A 152 1.41 -9.74 9.36
CA LYS A 152 1.64 -11.13 9.79
C LYS A 152 1.59 -11.33 11.31
N ASN A 153 1.50 -10.26 12.09
CA ASN A 153 1.34 -10.28 13.54
C ASN A 153 -0.05 -9.79 13.99
N ASN A 154 -1.05 -9.96 13.11
CA ASN A 154 -2.47 -9.67 13.35
C ASN A 154 -2.80 -8.19 13.61
N TYR A 155 -1.93 -7.26 13.18
CA TYR A 155 -2.31 -5.86 13.10
C TYR A 155 -3.08 -5.61 11.80
N PHE A 156 -4.27 -5.03 11.92
CA PHE A 156 -5.08 -4.59 10.79
C PHE A 156 -5.01 -3.07 10.63
N ASP A 157 -5.50 -2.53 9.52
CA ASP A 157 -5.41 -1.09 9.18
C ASP A 157 -3.99 -0.54 9.27
N VAL A 158 -3.07 -1.29 8.66
CA VAL A 158 -1.66 -0.90 8.59
C VAL A 158 -1.51 0.22 7.56
N ASN A 159 -1.17 1.41 8.05
CA ASN A 159 -1.03 2.64 7.27
C ASN A 159 0.45 3.04 7.16
N GLU A 160 0.85 3.57 6.01
CA GLU A 160 2.16 4.18 5.86
C GLU A 160 2.15 5.55 6.54
N LEU A 161 3.16 5.86 7.36
CA LEU A 161 3.29 7.19 7.96
C LEU A 161 3.63 8.22 6.87
N ASN A 162 2.74 9.19 6.67
CA ASN A 162 2.96 10.30 5.75
C ASN A 162 4.25 11.06 6.14
N PRO A 163 5.24 11.22 5.25
CA PRO A 163 6.53 11.84 5.58
C PRO A 163 6.43 13.31 6.03
N ARG A 164 5.32 13.97 5.70
CA ARG A 164 5.03 15.37 6.08
C ARG A 164 4.31 15.47 7.41
N GLU A 165 4.19 14.38 8.14
CA GLU A 165 3.57 14.34 9.47
C GLU A 165 4.56 13.78 10.50
N ILE A 166 4.45 14.28 11.73
CA ILE A 166 5.07 13.69 12.91
C ILE A 166 3.93 13.05 13.69
N LEU A 167 4.01 11.75 13.94
CA LEU A 167 3.03 11.02 14.72
C LEU A 167 3.47 11.03 16.18
N ILE A 168 2.59 11.48 17.06
CA ILE A 168 2.72 11.38 18.51
C ILE A 168 1.64 10.42 19.01
N TYR A 169 2.05 9.36 19.68
CA TYR A 169 1.14 8.42 20.32
C TYR A 169 1.32 8.49 21.84
N ASP A 170 0.21 8.72 22.54
CA ASP A 170 0.16 8.84 23.99
C ASP A 170 -0.26 7.50 24.60
N LEU A 171 0.63 6.90 25.40
CA LEU A 171 0.43 5.56 25.95
C LEU A 171 -0.69 5.51 26.99
N VAL A 172 -1.00 6.63 27.66
CA VAL A 172 -1.99 6.69 28.75
C VAL A 172 -3.39 6.83 28.19
N SER A 173 -3.58 7.80 27.30
CA SER A 173 -4.88 8.06 26.68
C SER A 173 -5.19 7.14 25.49
N ASP A 174 -4.20 6.38 25.03
CA ASP A 174 -4.27 5.54 23.83
C ASP A 174 -4.74 6.32 22.60
N ARG A 175 -4.16 7.50 22.36
CA ARG A 175 -4.55 8.40 21.26
C ARG A 175 -3.36 8.80 20.40
N ILE A 176 -3.65 8.97 19.11
CA ILE A 176 -2.70 9.48 18.12
C ILE A 176 -2.97 10.95 17.83
N LYS A 177 -1.89 11.73 17.71
CA LYS A 177 -1.89 13.11 17.21
C LYS A 177 -0.89 13.24 16.08
N PHE A 178 -1.23 14.05 15.08
CA PHE A 178 -0.36 14.34 13.95
C PHE A 178 0.03 15.82 13.92
N TYR A 179 1.32 16.09 13.70
CA TYR A 179 1.82 17.44 13.44
C TYR A 179 2.30 17.56 12.00
N LYS A 180 1.66 18.44 11.24
CA LYS A 180 2.05 18.72 9.85
C LYS A 180 3.38 19.45 9.78
N ARG A 181 4.17 19.09 8.78
CA ARG A 181 5.47 19.67 8.44
C ARG A 181 5.33 20.43 7.13
N LYS A 182 5.99 21.60 7.05
CA LYS A 182 6.06 22.35 5.79
C LYS A 182 6.84 21.56 4.76
N PHE A 183 6.26 21.41 3.57
CA PHE A 183 6.93 20.79 2.44
C PHE A 183 7.63 21.84 1.57
N PHE A 184 8.18 21.40 0.45
CA PHE A 184 8.81 22.30 -0.51
C PHE A 184 7.79 23.23 -1.19
N SER A 185 8.27 24.39 -1.63
CA SER A 185 7.49 25.36 -2.39
C SER A 185 8.09 25.52 -3.80
N VAL A 186 7.23 25.70 -4.79
CA VAL A 186 7.61 26.08 -6.16
C VAL A 186 7.79 27.60 -6.31
N LYS A 187 7.34 28.39 -5.33
CA LYS A 187 7.43 29.86 -5.32
C LYS A 187 8.39 30.39 -4.24
N PRO A 188 9.00 31.57 -4.46
CA PRO A 188 9.00 32.30 -5.73
C PRO A 188 9.95 31.63 -6.73
N GLU A 189 9.64 31.71 -8.03
CA GLU A 189 10.54 31.23 -9.08
C GLU A 189 11.88 31.99 -9.04
N ILE A 190 12.93 31.32 -9.47
CA ILE A 190 14.28 31.90 -9.55
C ILE A 190 14.34 32.87 -10.72
N LYS A 191 14.67 34.13 -10.43
CA LYS A 191 14.98 35.17 -11.42
C LYS A 191 16.49 35.22 -11.62
N SER A 192 17.00 34.48 -12.61
CA SER A 192 18.43 34.43 -12.95
C SER A 192 18.59 33.92 -14.39
N SER A 193 19.77 34.10 -14.99
CA SER A 193 20.07 33.58 -16.33
C SER A 193 20.10 32.05 -16.36
N GLU A 194 19.89 31.47 -17.55
CA GLU A 194 19.92 30.01 -17.76
C GLU A 194 21.28 29.44 -17.33
N GLU A 195 22.38 30.12 -17.68
CA GLU A 195 23.76 29.76 -17.36
C GLU A 195 24.01 29.78 -15.84
N ALA A 196 23.54 30.82 -15.15
CA ALA A 196 23.71 30.92 -13.70
C ALA A 196 22.92 29.82 -12.96
N ILE A 197 21.71 29.51 -13.44
CA ILE A 197 20.91 28.40 -12.92
C ILE A 197 21.63 27.07 -13.16
N ALA A 198 22.14 26.83 -14.37
CA ALA A 198 22.86 25.61 -14.74
C ALA A 198 24.13 25.41 -13.89
N LYS A 199 24.94 26.46 -13.69
CA LYS A 199 26.15 26.42 -12.85
C LYS A 199 25.82 26.13 -11.39
N LYS A 200 24.78 26.78 -10.85
CA LYS A 200 24.32 26.53 -9.47
C LYS A 200 23.75 25.12 -9.31
N LEU A 201 23.03 24.62 -10.30
CA LEU A 201 22.49 23.27 -10.34
C LEU A 201 23.60 22.22 -10.27
N ARG A 202 24.63 22.33 -11.13
CA ARG A 202 25.81 21.43 -11.12
C ARG A 202 26.47 21.40 -9.74
N ARG A 203 26.69 22.57 -9.12
CA ARG A 203 27.27 22.67 -7.77
C ARG A 203 26.43 21.96 -6.71
N LEU A 204 25.11 22.09 -6.75
CA LEU A 204 24.21 21.44 -5.79
C LEU A 204 24.16 19.92 -5.99
N ILE A 205 24.16 19.44 -7.24
CA ILE A 205 24.26 18.01 -7.55
C ILE A 205 25.57 17.44 -7.02
N ARG A 206 26.71 18.09 -7.29
CA ARG A 206 28.02 17.69 -6.76
C ARG A 206 28.01 17.62 -5.23
N LYS A 207 27.48 18.64 -4.55
CA LYS A 207 27.35 18.66 -3.07
C LYS A 207 26.48 17.49 -2.58
N ALA A 208 25.35 17.24 -3.26
CA ALA A 208 24.43 16.17 -2.91
C ALA A 208 25.05 14.76 -3.06
N ILE A 209 25.87 14.56 -4.10
CA ILE A 209 26.59 13.30 -4.33
C ILE A 209 27.72 13.15 -3.30
N LYS A 210 28.58 14.15 -3.15
CA LYS A 210 29.78 14.08 -2.29
C LYS A 210 29.45 13.70 -0.85
N LYS A 211 28.44 14.31 -0.23
CA LYS A 211 28.06 13.99 1.16
C LYS A 211 27.42 12.60 1.34
N ARG A 212 27.04 11.95 0.24
CA ARG A 212 26.45 10.61 0.19
C ARG A 212 27.47 9.55 -0.16
N VAL A 213 28.75 9.85 -0.32
CA VAL A 213 29.77 8.82 -0.56
C VAL A 213 30.12 8.12 0.76
N PRO A 214 30.02 6.79 0.86
CA PRO A 214 30.43 6.05 2.05
C PRO A 214 31.94 5.77 2.05
N ASP A 215 32.49 5.42 3.21
CA ASP A 215 33.85 4.89 3.33
C ASP A 215 33.95 3.44 2.77
N GLU A 216 32.81 2.75 2.70
CA GLU A 216 32.66 1.35 2.28
C GLU A 216 32.51 1.21 0.77
N LYS A 217 32.77 0.00 0.22
CA LYS A 217 32.55 -0.27 -1.21
C LYS A 217 31.11 -0.01 -1.61
N PHE A 218 30.91 0.69 -2.72
CA PHE A 218 29.59 1.06 -3.21
C PHE A 218 29.44 0.89 -4.72
N GLY A 219 28.18 0.83 -5.15
CA GLY A 219 27.77 0.66 -6.53
C GLY A 219 26.88 1.79 -7.05
N LEU A 220 26.73 1.85 -8.37
CA LEU A 220 25.80 2.75 -9.05
C LEU A 220 24.92 1.96 -10.02
N LEU A 221 23.61 2.15 -9.95
CA LEU A 221 22.70 1.69 -10.98
C LEU A 221 22.85 2.56 -12.23
N PHE A 222 23.17 1.91 -13.34
CA PHE A 222 23.61 2.61 -14.54
C PHE A 222 22.83 2.15 -15.78
N SER A 223 22.07 3.08 -16.37
CA SER A 223 21.28 2.85 -17.59
C SER A 223 21.83 3.59 -18.83
N GLY A 224 22.93 4.33 -18.65
CA GLY A 224 23.44 5.27 -19.67
C GLY A 224 22.47 6.42 -19.98
N GLY A 225 21.49 6.67 -19.11
CA GLY A 225 20.65 7.86 -19.16
C GLY A 225 21.35 9.04 -18.48
N ILE A 226 20.90 10.27 -18.77
CA ILE A 226 21.49 11.50 -18.22
C ILE A 226 21.65 11.46 -16.70
N ASP A 227 20.69 10.90 -15.98
CA ASP A 227 20.65 10.91 -14.51
C ASP A 227 21.78 10.08 -13.88
N SER A 228 21.91 8.82 -14.33
CA SER A 228 22.97 7.93 -13.83
C SER A 228 24.35 8.38 -14.33
N THR A 229 24.43 8.95 -15.53
CA THR A 229 25.70 9.43 -16.09
C THR A 229 26.21 10.68 -15.40
N VAL A 230 25.31 11.61 -15.02
CA VAL A 230 25.66 12.75 -14.16
C VAL A 230 26.24 12.28 -12.82
N ILE A 231 25.59 11.30 -12.17
CA ILE A 231 26.11 10.75 -10.91
C ILE A 231 27.48 10.09 -11.12
N ALA A 232 27.63 9.27 -12.16
CA ALA A 232 28.89 8.60 -12.47
C ALA A 232 30.02 9.60 -12.72
N LYS A 233 29.77 10.65 -13.50
CA LYS A 233 30.77 11.66 -13.83
C LYS A 233 31.24 12.44 -12.61
N GLU A 234 30.32 12.90 -11.75
CA GLU A 234 30.69 13.63 -10.53
C GLU A 234 31.45 12.74 -9.53
N LEU A 235 31.13 11.44 -9.46
CA LEU A 235 31.89 10.48 -8.66
C LEU A 235 33.30 10.27 -9.22
N LEU A 236 33.42 10.12 -10.55
CA LEU A 236 34.68 9.94 -11.26
C LEU A 236 35.60 11.16 -11.09
N ASP A 237 35.07 12.37 -11.28
CA ASP A 237 35.82 13.62 -11.19
C ASP A 237 36.34 13.91 -9.79
N THR A 238 35.73 13.32 -8.76
CA THR A 238 36.19 13.42 -7.38
C THR A 238 37.17 12.29 -7.00
N GLY A 239 37.48 11.39 -7.93
CA GLY A 239 38.43 10.29 -7.73
C GLY A 239 37.89 9.10 -6.93
N TYR A 240 36.57 8.98 -6.75
CA TYR A 240 35.99 7.86 -6.00
C TYR A 240 36.00 6.57 -6.82
N SER A 241 36.30 5.45 -6.17
CA SER A 241 36.21 4.11 -6.76
C SER A 241 34.80 3.52 -6.57
N PHE A 242 34.14 3.16 -7.67
CA PHE A 242 32.80 2.58 -7.66
C PHE A 242 32.60 1.61 -8.83
N GLN A 243 31.54 0.81 -8.76
CA GLN A 243 31.15 -0.13 -9.81
C GLN A 243 29.77 0.21 -10.36
N CYS A 244 29.65 0.36 -11.67
CA CYS A 244 28.37 0.51 -12.36
C CYS A 244 27.72 -0.85 -12.64
N TYR A 245 26.39 -0.93 -12.51
CA TYR A 245 25.60 -2.13 -12.77
C TYR A 245 24.43 -1.85 -13.72
N CYS A 246 24.32 -2.65 -14.78
CA CYS A 246 23.22 -2.58 -15.75
C CYS A 246 22.59 -3.96 -15.94
N ALA A 247 21.30 -4.09 -15.59
CA ALA A 247 20.55 -5.34 -15.72
C ALA A 247 19.53 -5.27 -16.86
N TYR A 248 19.36 -6.38 -17.58
CA TYR A 248 18.41 -6.46 -18.69
C TYR A 248 17.89 -7.88 -18.92
N PHE A 249 16.75 -7.98 -19.60
CA PHE A 249 16.20 -9.25 -20.04
C PHE A 249 16.80 -9.69 -21.38
N LYS A 250 17.50 -10.83 -21.38
CA LYS A 250 18.12 -11.46 -22.55
C LYS A 250 17.22 -12.57 -23.08
N HIS A 251 16.78 -12.44 -24.33
CA HIS A 251 15.97 -13.44 -25.02
C HIS A 251 16.30 -13.48 -26.51
N ARG A 252 16.46 -14.68 -27.09
CA ARG A 252 16.89 -14.86 -28.50
C ARG A 252 16.00 -14.12 -29.51
N SER A 253 14.68 -14.12 -29.28
CA SER A 253 13.70 -13.44 -30.14
C SER A 253 13.56 -11.92 -29.94
N LEU A 254 14.43 -11.27 -29.16
CA LEU A 254 14.33 -9.83 -28.87
C LEU A 254 15.61 -9.11 -29.28
N LYS A 255 15.45 -7.92 -29.84
CA LYS A 255 16.57 -7.00 -30.11
C LYS A 255 17.28 -6.62 -28.81
N THR A 256 18.56 -6.26 -28.92
CA THR A 256 19.36 -5.72 -27.82
C THR A 256 18.64 -4.54 -27.15
N PRO A 257 18.53 -4.52 -25.81
CA PRO A 257 17.91 -3.40 -25.10
C PRO A 257 18.68 -2.09 -25.33
N GLU A 258 17.97 -1.00 -25.55
CA GLU A 258 18.58 0.32 -25.75
C GLU A 258 19.37 0.77 -24.51
N ASP A 259 18.88 0.53 -23.30
CA ASP A 259 19.61 0.92 -22.08
C ASP A 259 20.98 0.23 -22.00
N LEU A 260 21.08 -1.01 -22.50
CA LEU A 260 22.35 -1.72 -22.56
C LEU A 260 23.32 -1.06 -23.56
N ILE A 261 22.83 -0.66 -24.73
CA ILE A 261 23.64 -0.01 -25.77
C ILE A 261 24.22 1.30 -25.24
N PHE A 262 23.37 2.16 -24.67
CA PHE A 262 23.79 3.44 -24.13
C PHE A 262 24.65 3.31 -22.87
N ALA A 263 24.35 2.34 -21.99
CA ALA A 263 25.18 2.07 -20.83
C ALA A 263 26.59 1.66 -21.24
N LYS A 264 26.74 0.76 -22.22
CA LYS A 264 28.06 0.38 -22.75
C LYS A 264 28.80 1.57 -23.33
N LYS A 265 28.16 2.31 -24.24
CA LYS A 265 28.78 3.46 -24.92
C LYS A 265 29.20 4.54 -23.92
N ALA A 266 28.33 4.89 -22.97
CA ALA A 266 28.65 5.88 -21.94
C ALA A 266 29.74 5.40 -20.96
N ALA A 267 29.82 4.09 -20.68
CA ALA A 267 30.86 3.54 -19.83
C ALA A 267 32.22 3.53 -20.52
N GLU A 268 32.27 3.20 -21.82
CA GLU A 268 33.49 3.24 -22.62
C GLU A 268 34.04 4.66 -22.72
N GLU A 269 33.21 5.62 -23.14
CA GLU A 269 33.60 7.02 -23.31
C GLU A 269 34.11 7.68 -22.00
N LEU A 270 33.53 7.30 -20.86
CA LEU A 270 33.86 7.87 -19.55
C LEU A 270 34.85 7.00 -18.76
N GLY A 271 35.33 5.87 -19.30
CA GLY A 271 36.22 4.95 -18.58
C GLY A 271 35.59 4.31 -17.33
N LEU A 272 34.28 4.10 -17.31
CA LEU A 272 33.55 3.55 -16.17
C LEU A 272 33.64 2.02 -16.12
N LYS A 273 33.88 1.48 -14.93
CA LYS A 273 33.75 0.04 -14.66
C LYS A 273 32.28 -0.35 -14.72
N LEU A 274 31.82 -0.95 -15.82
CA LEU A 274 30.44 -1.40 -16.01
C LEU A 274 30.31 -2.93 -15.97
N LYS A 275 29.43 -3.44 -15.09
CA LYS A 275 29.01 -4.84 -15.05
C LYS A 275 27.62 -4.99 -15.65
N ILE A 276 27.54 -5.85 -16.66
CA ILE A 276 26.32 -6.16 -17.39
C ILE A 276 25.72 -7.45 -16.85
N ILE A 277 24.42 -7.44 -16.57
CA ILE A 277 23.71 -8.53 -15.88
C ILE A 277 22.54 -9.00 -16.78
N PRO A 278 22.78 -9.97 -17.68
CA PRO A 278 21.73 -10.57 -18.49
C PRO A 278 20.89 -11.55 -17.66
N LEU A 279 19.57 -11.41 -17.72
CA LEU A 279 18.64 -12.39 -17.15
C LEU A 279 17.89 -13.13 -18.25
N ASN A 280 17.87 -14.45 -18.20
CA ASN A 280 16.98 -15.27 -19.01
C ASN A 280 15.57 -15.38 -18.39
N LEU A 281 14.63 -16.02 -19.10
CA LEU A 281 13.23 -16.06 -18.67
C LEU A 281 13.02 -16.79 -17.31
N SER A 282 13.76 -17.87 -17.05
CA SER A 282 13.70 -18.60 -15.77
C SER A 282 14.27 -17.78 -14.62
N GLN A 283 15.38 -17.07 -14.85
CA GLN A 283 15.96 -16.17 -13.86
C GLN A 283 15.04 -14.98 -13.55
N VAL A 284 14.33 -14.45 -14.56
CA VAL A 284 13.28 -13.45 -14.35
C VAL A 284 12.15 -14.01 -13.51
N GLU A 285 11.67 -15.21 -13.82
CA GLU A 285 10.58 -15.84 -13.06
C GLU A 285 10.93 -15.97 -11.57
N ASN A 286 12.14 -16.43 -11.26
CA ASN A 286 12.62 -16.54 -9.89
C ASN A 286 12.74 -15.15 -9.22
N ALA A 287 13.39 -14.20 -9.88
CA ALA A 287 13.51 -12.83 -9.36
C ALA A 287 12.14 -12.19 -9.11
N LEU A 288 11.17 -12.44 -9.99
CA LEU A 288 9.82 -11.89 -9.90
C LEU A 288 9.06 -12.41 -8.67
N ARG A 289 9.25 -13.68 -8.30
CA ARG A 289 8.68 -14.24 -7.05
C ARG A 289 9.15 -13.46 -5.82
N HIS A 290 10.42 -13.07 -5.79
CA HIS A 290 10.96 -12.24 -4.72
C HIS A 290 10.47 -10.79 -4.82
N THR A 291 10.57 -10.13 -5.97
CA THR A 291 10.21 -8.71 -6.09
C THR A 291 8.75 -8.46 -5.77
N VAL A 292 7.84 -9.31 -6.27
CA VAL A 292 6.40 -9.19 -5.99
C VAL A 292 6.11 -9.31 -4.49
N SER A 293 6.73 -10.28 -3.82
CA SER A 293 6.58 -10.47 -2.38
C SER A 293 7.23 -9.36 -1.53
N LEU A 294 8.29 -8.72 -2.04
CA LEU A 294 8.98 -7.64 -1.33
C LEU A 294 8.24 -6.31 -1.49
N ILE A 295 7.81 -5.99 -2.70
CA ILE A 295 7.09 -4.74 -3.03
C ILE A 295 5.66 -4.76 -2.46
N GLU A 296 5.07 -5.95 -2.31
CA GLU A 296 3.71 -6.13 -1.77
C GLU A 296 2.62 -5.51 -2.67
N ASP A 297 2.88 -5.47 -3.99
CA ASP A 297 2.04 -4.87 -5.01
C ASP A 297 2.04 -5.73 -6.29
N THR A 298 0.91 -5.77 -6.99
CA THR A 298 0.72 -6.46 -8.29
C THR A 298 0.80 -5.51 -9.49
N ASP A 299 1.16 -4.24 -9.28
CA ASP A 299 1.43 -3.31 -10.37
C ASP A 299 2.58 -3.82 -11.25
N VAL A 300 2.28 -3.97 -12.53
CA VAL A 300 3.20 -4.55 -13.50
C VAL A 300 4.41 -3.64 -13.74
N THR A 301 4.22 -2.32 -13.70
CA THR A 301 5.30 -1.36 -13.97
C THR A 301 6.27 -1.32 -12.79
N LYS A 302 5.76 -1.24 -11.55
CA LYS A 302 6.57 -1.30 -10.32
C LYS A 302 7.39 -2.58 -10.29
N ASN A 303 6.79 -3.73 -10.58
CA ASN A 303 7.52 -5.00 -10.59
C ASN A 303 8.55 -5.10 -11.73
N ALA A 304 8.24 -4.59 -12.92
CA ALA A 304 9.19 -4.58 -14.03
C ALA A 304 10.41 -3.69 -13.75
N VAL A 305 10.22 -2.53 -13.11
CA VAL A 305 11.34 -1.69 -12.64
C VAL A 305 12.04 -2.36 -11.46
N GLY A 306 11.30 -3.00 -10.54
CA GLY A 306 11.86 -3.75 -9.43
C GLY A 306 12.83 -4.85 -9.87
N LEU A 307 12.58 -5.51 -11.01
CA LEU A 307 13.47 -6.52 -11.58
C LEU A 307 14.85 -5.96 -11.99
N THR A 308 14.91 -4.74 -12.55
CA THR A 308 16.21 -4.10 -12.88
C THR A 308 17.01 -3.89 -11.59
N PHE A 309 16.33 -3.37 -10.58
CA PHE A 309 16.89 -3.02 -9.30
C PHE A 309 17.35 -4.26 -8.52
N TYR A 310 16.53 -5.32 -8.50
CA TYR A 310 16.80 -6.60 -7.83
C TYR A 310 18.04 -7.27 -8.41
N ALA A 311 18.11 -7.41 -9.74
CA ALA A 311 19.25 -8.03 -10.39
C ALA A 311 20.57 -7.31 -10.10
N ALA A 312 20.54 -5.97 -10.17
CA ALA A 312 21.71 -5.16 -9.90
C ALA A 312 22.11 -5.14 -8.41
N CYS A 313 21.14 -5.05 -7.49
CA CYS A 313 21.40 -5.16 -6.05
C CYS A 313 22.00 -6.52 -5.68
N LYS A 314 21.45 -7.62 -6.23
CA LYS A 314 21.99 -8.97 -6.01
C LYS A 314 23.47 -9.05 -6.43
N LYS A 315 23.81 -8.50 -7.60
CA LYS A 315 25.20 -8.50 -8.09
C LYS A 315 26.10 -7.55 -7.29
N ALA A 316 25.63 -6.36 -6.96
CA ALA A 316 26.37 -5.40 -6.14
C ALA A 316 26.72 -5.97 -4.77
N LYS A 317 25.78 -6.66 -4.13
CA LYS A 317 26.05 -7.36 -2.87
C LYS A 317 27.09 -8.47 -3.02
N ALA A 318 27.00 -9.28 -4.08
CA ALA A 318 27.98 -10.33 -4.37
C ALA A 318 29.39 -9.77 -4.61
N ASP A 319 29.48 -8.54 -5.12
CA ASP A 319 30.75 -7.84 -5.31
C ASP A 319 31.24 -7.12 -4.04
N GLY A 320 30.57 -7.30 -2.90
CA GLY A 320 30.97 -6.74 -1.60
C GLY A 320 30.50 -5.30 -1.36
N CYS A 321 29.63 -4.74 -2.21
CA CYS A 321 29.07 -3.41 -1.94
C CYS A 321 28.21 -3.44 -0.66
N LYS A 322 28.25 -2.35 0.12
CA LYS A 322 27.28 -2.06 1.19
C LYS A 322 26.28 -0.97 0.81
N VAL A 323 26.60 -0.16 -0.20
CA VAL A 323 25.78 0.97 -0.63
C VAL A 323 25.54 0.91 -2.13
N ILE A 324 24.36 1.33 -2.57
CA ILE A 324 24.02 1.48 -3.98
C ILE A 324 23.36 2.83 -4.25
N PHE A 325 23.85 3.51 -5.28
CA PHE A 325 23.32 4.79 -5.75
C PHE A 325 22.29 4.57 -6.87
N SER A 326 21.30 5.45 -6.92
CA SER A 326 20.31 5.50 -8.00
C SER A 326 20.01 6.95 -8.40
N GLY A 327 19.67 7.14 -9.68
CA GLY A 327 19.23 8.42 -10.25
C GLY A 327 17.76 8.79 -9.95
N LEU A 328 17.05 7.98 -9.15
CA LEU A 328 15.65 8.20 -8.80
C LEU A 328 15.43 9.58 -8.17
N GLY A 329 14.32 10.24 -8.54
CA GLY A 329 13.93 11.57 -8.07
C GLY A 329 14.21 12.67 -9.09
N SER A 330 15.09 12.41 -10.07
CA SER A 330 15.42 13.39 -11.13
C SER A 330 14.20 13.75 -11.97
N GLU A 331 13.36 12.78 -12.31
CA GLU A 331 12.14 12.98 -13.08
C GLU A 331 11.15 13.90 -12.37
N GLU A 332 10.98 13.71 -11.06
CA GLU A 332 10.06 14.48 -10.22
C GLU A 332 10.49 15.94 -10.09
N ILE A 333 11.78 16.26 -10.14
CA ILE A 333 12.26 17.63 -9.96
C ILE A 333 12.64 18.36 -11.26
N PHE A 334 12.93 17.63 -12.35
CA PHE A 334 13.32 18.19 -13.65
C PHE A 334 12.35 17.88 -14.81
N ALA A 335 11.11 17.53 -14.51
CA ALA A 335 10.07 17.34 -15.51
C ALA A 335 10.34 16.19 -16.53
N GLY A 336 10.62 14.97 -16.06
CA GLY A 336 11.01 13.82 -16.92
C GLY A 336 9.90 12.87 -17.39
N TYR A 337 8.62 13.22 -17.27
CA TYR A 337 7.47 12.33 -17.56
C TYR A 337 6.55 12.94 -18.62
N MET A 338 5.81 12.07 -19.33
CA MET A 338 4.83 12.49 -20.33
C MET A 338 3.76 13.44 -19.78
N ARG A 339 3.33 13.25 -18.53
CA ARG A 339 2.36 14.17 -17.90
C ARG A 339 2.90 15.60 -17.78
N HIS A 340 4.21 15.77 -17.61
CA HIS A 340 4.84 17.10 -17.58
C HIS A 340 4.82 17.77 -18.96
N LYS A 341 4.91 16.99 -20.05
CA LYS A 341 4.76 17.52 -21.42
C LYS A 341 3.36 18.00 -21.74
N LYS A 342 2.35 17.44 -21.07
CA LYS A 342 0.95 17.84 -21.22
C LYS A 342 0.58 19.05 -20.35
N ALA A 343 1.44 19.44 -19.41
CA ALA A 343 1.21 20.56 -18.51
C ALA A 343 1.60 21.89 -19.19
N LYS A 344 0.90 22.97 -18.85
CA LYS A 344 1.30 24.33 -19.24
C LYS A 344 2.52 24.78 -18.44
N ASN A 345 3.26 25.79 -18.89
CA ASN A 345 4.54 26.22 -18.28
C ASN A 345 4.48 26.44 -16.75
N ALA A 346 3.47 27.17 -16.26
CA ALA A 346 3.29 27.43 -14.82
C ALA A 346 2.93 26.15 -14.04
N ASP A 347 2.28 25.20 -14.70
CA ASP A 347 1.81 23.95 -14.11
C ASP A 347 2.91 22.88 -14.06
N ILE A 348 3.98 23.00 -14.86
CA ILE A 348 5.11 22.04 -14.86
C ILE A 348 5.68 21.88 -13.44
N ASN A 349 5.90 22.99 -12.73
CA ASN A 349 6.44 22.96 -11.39
C ASN A 349 5.45 22.37 -10.37
N ILE A 350 4.15 22.63 -10.56
CA ILE A 350 3.08 22.05 -9.74
C ILE A 350 3.02 20.53 -9.95
N GLU A 351 3.11 20.06 -11.18
CA GLU A 351 3.13 18.63 -11.50
C GLU A 351 4.39 17.91 -10.99
N CYS A 352 5.54 18.60 -11.05
CA CYS A 352 6.79 18.15 -10.42
C CYS A 352 6.60 17.96 -8.91
N LEU A 353 6.07 18.99 -8.22
CA LEU A 353 5.77 18.94 -6.79
C LEU A 353 4.77 17.82 -6.45
N SER A 354 3.70 17.68 -7.23
CA SER A 354 2.70 16.60 -7.10
C SER A 354 3.35 15.21 -7.25
N GLY A 355 4.27 15.05 -8.20
CA GLY A 355 5.06 13.83 -8.36
C GLY A 355 5.89 13.50 -7.13
N LEU A 356 6.58 14.52 -6.60
CA LEU A 356 7.42 14.40 -5.42
C LEU A 356 6.60 14.10 -4.14
N ILE A 357 5.38 14.62 -4.03
CA ILE A 357 4.49 14.30 -2.88
C ILE A 357 4.19 12.80 -2.84
N ASN A 358 3.95 12.18 -4.00
CA ASN A 358 3.51 10.78 -4.13
C ASN A 358 4.67 9.79 -4.40
N ILE A 359 5.92 10.26 -4.44
CA ILE A 359 7.08 9.40 -4.78
C ILE A 359 7.31 8.29 -3.75
N HIS A 360 6.95 8.53 -2.48
CA HIS A 360 7.16 7.59 -1.39
C HIS A 360 6.36 6.29 -1.54
N GLU A 361 5.09 6.39 -1.93
CA GLU A 361 4.18 5.26 -2.16
C GLU A 361 4.48 4.51 -3.47
N ARG A 362 5.07 5.22 -4.45
CA ARG A 362 5.24 4.70 -5.81
C ARG A 362 6.60 4.03 -6.04
N ASP A 363 7.67 4.77 -5.75
CA ASP A 363 9.02 4.45 -6.20
C ASP A 363 9.97 4.17 -5.04
N LEU A 364 9.88 4.96 -3.95
CA LEU A 364 10.82 4.83 -2.83
C LEU A 364 10.60 3.53 -2.06
N TYR A 365 9.35 3.15 -1.75
CA TYR A 365 9.10 1.90 -1.05
C TYR A 365 9.64 0.69 -1.83
N ARG A 366 9.37 0.63 -3.14
CA ARG A 366 9.86 -0.43 -4.05
C ARG A 366 11.38 -0.58 -3.99
N ASP A 367 12.11 0.51 -4.21
CA ASP A 367 13.58 0.45 -4.26
C ASP A 367 14.18 0.22 -2.87
N ASN A 368 13.53 0.72 -1.82
CA ASN A 368 13.93 0.52 -0.43
C ASN A 368 13.86 -0.96 -0.03
N VAL A 369 12.72 -1.63 -0.22
CA VAL A 369 12.55 -3.04 0.19
C VAL A 369 13.47 -3.97 -0.60
N ILE A 370 13.71 -3.70 -1.88
CA ILE A 370 14.60 -4.50 -2.73
C ILE A 370 16.06 -4.35 -2.31
N SER A 371 16.55 -3.13 -2.11
CA SER A 371 17.93 -2.93 -1.64
C SER A 371 18.13 -3.45 -0.21
N ALA A 372 17.15 -3.28 0.67
CA ALA A 372 17.19 -3.81 2.03
C ALA A 372 17.30 -5.34 2.02
N TYR A 373 16.55 -6.03 1.17
CA TYR A 373 16.60 -7.49 1.00
C TYR A 373 18.01 -8.00 0.66
N HIS A 374 18.77 -7.22 -0.11
CA HIS A 374 20.16 -7.53 -0.46
C HIS A 374 21.20 -6.97 0.54
N ASN A 375 20.78 -6.46 1.70
CA ASN A 375 21.66 -5.79 2.66
C ASN A 375 22.51 -4.68 2.02
N LEU A 376 21.86 -3.84 1.23
CA LEU A 376 22.42 -2.61 0.66
C LEU A 376 21.68 -1.40 1.22
N GLU A 377 22.41 -0.30 1.38
CA GLU A 377 21.86 1.02 1.64
C GLU A 377 21.61 1.75 0.31
N LEU A 378 20.41 2.29 0.15
CA LEU A 378 20.05 3.08 -1.04
C LEU A 378 20.35 4.56 -0.82
N ARG A 379 21.15 5.17 -1.71
CA ARG A 379 21.44 6.61 -1.70
C ARG A 379 20.92 7.30 -2.97
N LEU A 380 20.15 8.37 -2.76
CA LEU A 380 19.40 9.09 -3.81
C LEU A 380 19.81 10.57 -3.85
N PRO A 381 20.88 10.95 -4.58
CA PRO A 381 21.37 12.33 -4.60
C PRO A 381 20.37 13.35 -5.14
N PHE A 382 19.52 12.97 -6.10
CA PHE A 382 18.52 13.88 -6.65
C PHE A 382 17.43 14.28 -5.65
N LEU A 383 17.22 13.49 -4.59
CA LEU A 383 16.26 13.79 -3.52
C LEU A 383 16.90 14.57 -2.36
N ASP A 384 18.03 15.22 -2.62
CA ASP A 384 18.64 16.11 -1.66
C ASP A 384 17.78 17.33 -1.35
N GLN A 385 17.59 17.67 -0.07
CA GLN A 385 16.68 18.74 0.32
C GLN A 385 17.07 20.10 -0.26
N GLU A 386 18.37 20.43 -0.35
CA GLU A 386 18.81 21.70 -0.94
C GLU A 386 18.62 21.70 -2.46
N LEU A 387 18.97 20.58 -3.11
CA LEU A 387 18.78 20.41 -4.55
C LEU A 387 17.31 20.48 -4.94
N VAL A 388 16.43 19.78 -4.22
CA VAL A 388 14.98 19.75 -4.45
C VAL A 388 14.39 21.15 -4.28
N ARG A 389 14.74 21.87 -3.20
CA ARG A 389 14.29 23.26 -2.98
C ARG A 389 14.68 24.18 -4.13
N PHE A 390 15.90 24.02 -4.64
CA PHE A 390 16.38 24.82 -5.77
C PHE A 390 15.67 24.41 -7.07
N ALA A 391 15.63 23.12 -7.37
CA ALA A 391 15.07 22.57 -8.60
C ALA A 391 13.58 22.90 -8.75
N LEU A 392 12.78 22.80 -7.68
CA LEU A 392 11.35 23.13 -7.73
C LEU A 392 11.05 24.60 -8.01
N ARG A 393 12.02 25.50 -7.80
CA ARG A 393 11.89 26.95 -8.06
C ARG A 393 12.50 27.37 -9.40
N ILE A 394 13.11 26.46 -10.16
CA ILE A 394 13.57 26.75 -11.53
C ILE A 394 12.33 26.99 -12.41
N PRO A 395 12.30 28.04 -13.25
CA PRO A 395 11.17 28.29 -14.16
C PRO A 395 10.81 27.05 -14.98
N GLY A 396 9.51 26.71 -15.07
CA GLY A 396 9.03 25.49 -15.74
C GLY A 396 9.54 25.35 -17.19
N LYS A 397 9.61 26.47 -17.92
CA LYS A 397 10.14 26.56 -19.29
C LYS A 397 11.61 26.14 -19.46
N LEU A 398 12.38 26.10 -18.38
CA LEU A 398 13.77 25.62 -18.40
C LEU A 398 13.85 24.12 -18.04
N LYS A 399 12.79 23.53 -17.47
CA LYS A 399 12.73 22.08 -17.24
C LYS A 399 12.29 21.33 -18.48
N LEU A 400 11.36 21.91 -19.23
CA LEU A 400 10.88 21.44 -20.52
C LEU A 400 10.99 22.57 -21.54
N LYS A 401 11.91 22.44 -22.50
CA LYS A 401 12.16 23.46 -23.55
C LYS A 401 12.16 22.77 -24.91
N ASN A 402 11.36 23.25 -25.86
CA ASN A 402 11.26 22.73 -27.22
C ASN A 402 11.06 21.20 -27.29
N GLY A 403 10.19 20.66 -26.41
CA GLY A 403 9.91 19.20 -26.34
C GLY A 403 11.00 18.36 -25.65
N ILE A 404 12.13 18.97 -25.27
CA ILE A 404 13.24 18.35 -24.56
C ILE A 404 12.98 18.42 -23.05
N GLU A 405 12.76 17.26 -22.45
CA GLU A 405 12.59 17.09 -21.00
C GLU A 405 13.91 17.07 -20.25
N LYS A 406 13.89 17.51 -18.98
CA LYS A 406 15.08 17.75 -18.15
C LYS A 406 16.08 18.70 -18.79
N TYR A 407 15.61 19.69 -19.55
CA TYR A 407 16.46 20.57 -20.35
C TYR A 407 17.56 21.25 -19.53
N ILE A 408 17.21 21.89 -18.41
CA ILE A 408 18.21 22.56 -17.55
C ILE A 408 19.25 21.61 -16.97
N LEU A 409 18.91 20.35 -16.71
CA LEU A 409 19.86 19.34 -16.25
C LEU A 409 20.85 18.98 -17.37
N ARG A 410 20.34 18.82 -18.60
CA ARG A 410 21.15 18.55 -19.80
C ARG A 410 22.09 19.72 -20.10
N LYS A 411 21.54 20.94 -20.11
CA LYS A 411 22.29 22.21 -20.24
C LYS A 411 23.38 22.32 -19.19
N ALA A 412 23.11 21.93 -17.94
CA ALA A 412 24.07 21.94 -16.85
C ALA A 412 25.19 20.90 -16.97
N TYR A 413 25.19 20.03 -17.98
CA TYR A 413 26.25 19.03 -18.18
C TYR A 413 26.69 18.90 -19.66
N GLN A 414 26.20 19.77 -20.55
CA GLN A 414 26.45 19.66 -22.00
C GLN A 414 27.93 19.82 -22.39
N ASP A 415 28.70 20.54 -21.58
CA ASP A 415 30.14 20.81 -21.72
C ASP A 415 31.02 19.73 -21.09
N ILE A 416 30.43 18.76 -20.38
CA ILE A 416 31.17 17.72 -19.64
C ILE A 416 30.81 16.31 -20.13
N LEU A 417 29.56 16.11 -20.52
CA LEU A 417 29.05 14.80 -20.93
C LEU A 417 28.94 14.71 -22.45
N PRO A 418 29.09 13.50 -23.02
CA PRO A 418 28.96 13.30 -24.46
C PRO A 418 27.55 13.65 -24.96
N ASP A 419 27.45 14.26 -26.15
CA ASP A 419 26.17 14.69 -26.73
C ASP A 419 25.14 13.57 -26.85
N PHE A 420 25.58 12.35 -27.18
CA PHE A 420 24.69 11.20 -27.30
C PHE A 420 24.04 10.80 -25.96
N VAL A 421 24.60 11.22 -24.82
CA VAL A 421 24.00 11.10 -23.48
C VAL A 421 23.15 12.34 -23.19
N VAL A 422 23.72 13.53 -23.38
CA VAL A 422 23.12 14.83 -23.04
C VAL A 422 21.80 15.03 -23.76
N TRP A 423 21.69 14.63 -25.03
CA TRP A 423 20.50 14.85 -25.85
C TRP A 423 19.70 13.56 -26.12
N ARG A 424 20.03 12.47 -25.42
CA ARG A 424 19.29 11.19 -25.51
C ARG A 424 17.82 11.39 -25.15
N LYS A 425 16.91 10.96 -26.03
CA LYS A 425 15.48 10.88 -25.72
C LYS A 425 15.23 9.91 -24.57
N LYS A 426 14.36 10.30 -23.63
CA LYS A 426 14.07 9.50 -22.44
C LYS A 426 13.34 8.20 -22.79
N LYS A 427 13.76 7.10 -22.17
CA LYS A 427 13.06 5.82 -22.18
C LYS A 427 12.88 5.33 -20.76
N ALA A 428 11.69 4.83 -20.43
CA ALA A 428 11.42 4.34 -19.08
C ALA A 428 12.07 2.96 -18.86
N ALA A 429 12.59 2.71 -17.66
CA ALA A 429 13.46 1.57 -17.36
C ALA A 429 12.82 0.22 -17.70
N GLN A 430 11.51 0.04 -17.50
CA GLN A 430 10.79 -1.20 -17.81
C GLN A 430 10.79 -1.55 -19.31
N TYR A 431 10.86 -0.54 -20.18
CA TYR A 431 10.96 -0.72 -21.63
C TYR A 431 12.42 -0.78 -22.08
N GLY A 432 13.29 0.05 -21.50
CA GLY A 432 14.70 0.11 -21.87
C GLY A 432 15.50 -1.13 -21.47
N SER A 433 15.10 -1.83 -20.40
CA SER A 433 15.67 -3.10 -19.93
C SER A 433 14.95 -4.36 -20.44
N LEU A 434 13.78 -4.20 -21.07
CA LEU A 434 12.89 -5.26 -21.57
C LEU A 434 12.23 -6.16 -20.51
N PHE A 435 12.30 -5.86 -19.21
CA PHE A 435 11.64 -6.69 -18.19
C PHE A 435 10.11 -6.69 -18.29
N LEU A 436 9.48 -5.63 -18.81
CA LEU A 436 8.04 -5.67 -19.09
C LEU A 436 7.69 -6.76 -20.13
N LYS A 437 8.53 -6.95 -21.15
CA LYS A 437 8.37 -8.04 -22.13
C LYS A 437 8.59 -9.40 -21.49
N ALA A 438 9.47 -9.50 -20.51
CA ALA A 438 9.70 -10.74 -19.76
C ALA A 438 8.44 -11.15 -18.98
N ILE A 439 7.81 -10.22 -18.23
CA ILE A 439 6.55 -10.48 -17.52
C ILE A 439 5.44 -10.86 -18.50
N LYS A 440 5.33 -10.18 -19.65
CA LYS A 440 4.37 -10.55 -20.71
C LYS A 440 4.58 -11.97 -21.22
N LYS A 441 5.84 -12.38 -21.43
CA LYS A 441 6.18 -13.76 -21.85
C LYS A 441 5.84 -14.79 -20.77
N LEU A 442 6.08 -14.48 -19.49
CA LEU A 442 5.70 -15.36 -18.38
C LEU A 442 4.18 -15.51 -18.26
N ALA A 443 3.43 -14.40 -18.34
CA ALA A 443 1.97 -14.46 -18.33
C ALA A 443 1.42 -15.36 -19.45
N LYS A 444 1.97 -15.23 -20.67
CA LYS A 444 1.62 -16.11 -21.80
C LYS A 444 2.03 -17.57 -21.56
N LYS A 445 3.23 -17.83 -21.01
CA LYS A 445 3.72 -19.19 -20.69
C LYS A 445 2.77 -19.94 -19.74
N TYR A 446 2.14 -19.22 -18.81
CA TYR A 446 1.21 -19.77 -17.82
C TYR A 446 -0.27 -19.53 -18.16
N ASN A 447 -0.59 -19.24 -19.43
CA ASN A 447 -1.97 -19.06 -19.92
C ASN A 447 -2.79 -17.96 -19.23
N PHE A 448 -2.15 -16.92 -18.71
CA PHE A 448 -2.86 -15.74 -18.19
C PHE A 448 -3.16 -14.73 -19.29
N ARG A 449 -4.42 -14.27 -19.36
CA ARG A 449 -4.86 -13.20 -20.30
C ARG A 449 -4.17 -11.86 -20.00
N TYR A 450 -3.99 -11.53 -18.72
CA TYR A 450 -3.40 -10.26 -18.29
C TYR A 450 -2.17 -10.49 -17.39
N MET A 451 -1.14 -9.65 -17.56
CA MET A 451 0.08 -9.69 -16.74
C MET A 451 -0.22 -9.51 -15.24
N LYS A 452 -1.21 -8.67 -14.89
CA LYS A 452 -1.61 -8.43 -13.51
C LYS A 452 -2.11 -9.71 -12.82
N ASP A 453 -2.84 -10.56 -13.54
CA ASP A 453 -3.38 -11.80 -12.97
C ASP A 453 -2.29 -12.84 -12.73
N TYR A 454 -1.29 -12.89 -13.62
CA TYR A 454 -0.09 -13.67 -13.36
C TYR A 454 0.64 -13.20 -12.08
N LEU A 455 0.79 -11.89 -11.87
CA LEU A 455 1.40 -11.36 -10.64
C LEU A 455 0.56 -11.64 -9.39
N LYS A 456 -0.78 -11.62 -9.47
CA LYS A 456 -1.66 -12.02 -8.36
C LYS A 456 -1.46 -13.48 -7.95
N ASN A 457 -1.18 -14.38 -8.91
CA ASN A 457 -0.90 -15.78 -8.58
C ASN A 457 0.38 -15.95 -7.74
N ILE A 458 1.37 -15.05 -7.93
CA ILE A 458 2.59 -14.98 -7.14
C ILE A 458 2.32 -14.32 -5.78
N TYR A 459 1.59 -13.19 -5.78
CA TYR A 459 1.20 -12.46 -4.57
C TYR A 459 -0.07 -13.03 -3.95
N ARG A 460 0.05 -14.19 -3.30
CA ARG A 460 -1.03 -14.69 -2.43
C ARG A 460 -1.02 -13.88 -1.14
N ARG A 461 -1.79 -12.78 -1.10
CA ARG A 461 -2.18 -12.20 0.19
C ARG A 461 -2.99 -13.27 0.92
N GLU A 462 -2.54 -13.70 2.10
CA GLU A 462 -3.41 -14.44 3.02
C GLU A 462 -4.48 -13.45 3.46
N ASN A 463 -5.57 -13.38 2.69
CA ASN A 463 -6.68 -12.55 3.07
C ASN A 463 -7.35 -13.15 4.30
N LEU A 464 -7.72 -12.27 5.22
CA LEU A 464 -8.29 -12.63 6.51
C LEU A 464 -9.46 -13.62 6.29
N PRO A 465 -9.53 -14.72 7.05
CA PRO A 465 -10.72 -15.56 7.07
C PRO A 465 -11.88 -14.75 7.62
N LEU A 466 -12.98 -14.66 6.87
CA LEU A 466 -14.14 -13.85 7.24
C LEU A 466 -15.35 -14.72 7.51
N ALA A 467 -16.24 -14.26 8.39
CA ALA A 467 -17.64 -14.65 8.35
C ALA A 467 -18.43 -13.61 7.55
N ALA A 468 -19.46 -14.03 6.81
CA ALA A 468 -20.43 -13.09 6.24
C ALA A 468 -21.76 -13.20 6.99
N LEU A 469 -22.33 -12.05 7.39
CA LEU A 469 -23.68 -12.00 7.92
C LEU A 469 -24.66 -12.12 6.77
N ILE A 470 -25.43 -13.21 6.72
CA ILE A 470 -26.35 -13.53 5.61
C ILE A 470 -27.80 -13.51 6.09
N SER A 471 -28.63 -12.67 5.45
CA SER A 471 -30.09 -12.63 5.63
C SER A 471 -30.83 -13.48 4.59
N GLY A 472 -30.13 -13.83 3.51
CA GLY A 472 -30.65 -14.55 2.35
C GLY A 472 -31.18 -13.67 1.23
N GLY A 473 -31.27 -12.36 1.48
CA GLY A 473 -31.53 -11.34 0.48
C GLY A 473 -30.29 -10.89 -0.30
N LYS A 474 -30.52 -10.04 -1.29
CA LYS A 474 -29.52 -9.58 -2.26
C LYS A 474 -28.27 -8.96 -1.63
N ASP A 475 -28.43 -8.06 -0.67
CA ASP A 475 -27.34 -7.19 -0.19
C ASP A 475 -26.29 -7.98 0.58
N SER A 476 -26.76 -8.86 1.48
CA SER A 476 -25.89 -9.69 2.30
C SER A 476 -25.02 -10.65 1.46
N LEU A 477 -25.61 -11.28 0.43
CA LEU A 477 -24.89 -12.17 -0.48
C LEU A 477 -24.03 -11.41 -1.49
N TYR A 478 -24.46 -10.24 -1.94
CA TYR A 478 -23.67 -9.39 -2.83
C TYR A 478 -22.43 -8.84 -2.11
N ALA A 479 -22.57 -8.41 -0.85
CA ALA A 479 -21.43 -8.03 -0.01
C ALA A 479 -20.44 -9.19 0.18
N ALA A 480 -20.93 -10.40 0.48
CA ALA A 480 -20.08 -11.59 0.56
C ALA A 480 -19.36 -11.89 -0.75
N TYR A 481 -20.04 -11.72 -1.89
CA TYR A 481 -19.48 -11.93 -3.23
C TYR A 481 -18.39 -10.93 -3.57
N ILE A 482 -18.58 -9.64 -3.27
CA ILE A 482 -17.55 -8.61 -3.45
C ILE A 482 -16.29 -9.00 -2.68
N MET A 483 -16.44 -9.41 -1.41
CA MET A 483 -15.31 -9.82 -0.59
C MET A 483 -14.62 -11.07 -1.14
N HIS A 484 -15.38 -12.05 -1.63
CA HIS A 484 -14.83 -13.22 -2.32
C HIS A 484 -14.05 -12.85 -3.59
N ARG A 485 -14.57 -11.94 -4.42
CA ARG A 485 -13.87 -11.42 -5.62
C ARG A 485 -12.58 -10.67 -5.30
N LEU A 486 -12.54 -10.01 -4.14
CA LEU A 486 -11.34 -9.40 -3.58
C LEU A 486 -10.38 -10.44 -2.97
N ASN A 487 -10.65 -11.73 -3.21
CA ASN A 487 -9.88 -12.90 -2.81
C ASN A 487 -9.92 -13.17 -1.30
N TYR A 488 -10.90 -12.63 -0.55
CA TYR A 488 -11.08 -12.96 0.87
C TYR A 488 -11.71 -14.33 1.05
N ASN A 489 -11.26 -15.05 2.07
CA ASN A 489 -11.73 -16.40 2.36
C ASN A 489 -12.96 -16.33 3.27
N ILE A 490 -14.16 -16.42 2.69
CA ILE A 490 -15.40 -16.53 3.45
C ILE A 490 -15.47 -17.95 4.03
N LYS A 491 -15.15 -18.08 5.31
CA LYS A 491 -15.06 -19.38 6.00
C LYS A 491 -16.40 -19.91 6.45
N CYS A 492 -17.32 -19.02 6.78
CA CYS A 492 -18.67 -19.39 7.19
C CYS A 492 -19.64 -18.24 6.94
N PHE A 493 -20.92 -18.58 6.84
CA PHE A 493 -22.01 -17.66 7.01
C PHE A 493 -22.46 -17.64 8.46
N VAL A 494 -22.97 -16.51 8.90
CA VAL A 494 -23.61 -16.34 10.21
C VAL A 494 -24.97 -15.73 9.94
N THR A 495 -26.00 -16.34 10.52
CA THR A 495 -27.38 -15.88 10.36
C THR A 495 -28.11 -15.98 11.69
N ILE A 496 -28.90 -14.94 11.98
CA ILE A 496 -29.72 -14.88 13.18
C ILE A 496 -31.18 -15.11 12.75
N GLN A 497 -31.85 -16.04 13.42
CA GLN A 497 -33.26 -16.32 13.21
C GLN A 497 -34.04 -15.80 14.40
N SER A 498 -34.74 -14.68 14.21
CA SER A 498 -35.64 -14.12 15.23
C SER A 498 -36.97 -14.88 15.25
N GLU A 499 -37.45 -15.19 16.45
CA GLU A 499 -38.81 -15.70 16.69
C GLU A 499 -39.87 -14.58 16.66
N ASN A 500 -39.45 -13.32 16.80
CA ASN A 500 -40.28 -12.13 16.62
C ASN A 500 -40.32 -11.74 15.12
N PRO A 501 -41.49 -11.76 14.46
CA PRO A 501 -41.65 -11.36 13.06
C PRO A 501 -41.23 -9.90 12.80
N ASP A 502 -41.38 -9.03 13.79
CA ASP A 502 -41.11 -7.58 13.74
C ASP A 502 -39.74 -7.21 14.35
N SER A 503 -38.71 -8.07 14.22
CA SER A 503 -37.36 -7.77 14.72
C SER A 503 -36.84 -6.45 14.15
N PHE A 504 -36.33 -5.58 15.04
CA PHE A 504 -35.74 -4.29 14.68
C PHE A 504 -34.40 -4.41 13.96
N MET A 505 -33.78 -5.60 13.91
CA MET A 505 -32.42 -5.80 13.38
C MET A 505 -32.33 -6.79 12.21
N TYR A 506 -33.20 -7.81 12.13
CA TYR A 506 -33.09 -8.90 11.14
C TYR A 506 -34.35 -9.13 10.31
N HIS A 507 -34.14 -9.47 9.04
CA HIS A 507 -35.20 -9.86 8.11
C HIS A 507 -35.62 -11.30 8.43
N THR A 508 -36.89 -11.53 8.76
CA THR A 508 -37.41 -12.81 9.28
C THR A 508 -37.93 -13.81 8.24
N PRO A 509 -38.48 -13.46 7.05
CA PRO A 509 -39.22 -14.43 6.24
C PRO A 509 -38.34 -15.47 5.53
N ASN A 510 -37.08 -15.11 5.20
CA ASN A 510 -36.18 -15.92 4.37
C ASN A 510 -35.01 -16.59 5.11
N THR A 511 -34.76 -16.25 6.38
CA THR A 511 -33.59 -16.74 7.13
C THR A 511 -33.53 -18.26 7.27
N LYS A 512 -34.69 -18.92 7.35
CA LYS A 512 -34.80 -20.39 7.35
C LYS A 512 -34.24 -21.06 6.08
N TRP A 513 -34.19 -20.34 4.96
CA TRP A 513 -33.70 -20.84 3.68
C TRP A 513 -32.23 -20.51 3.42
N VAL A 514 -31.58 -19.72 4.28
CA VAL A 514 -30.13 -19.45 4.22
C VAL A 514 -29.33 -20.75 4.26
N GLY A 515 -29.85 -21.80 4.89
CA GLY A 515 -29.23 -23.13 4.91
C GLY A 515 -29.11 -23.75 3.52
N LEU A 516 -30.08 -23.51 2.63
CA LEU A 516 -29.97 -23.94 1.23
C LEU A 516 -28.94 -23.10 0.46
N GLN A 517 -28.86 -21.79 0.71
CA GLN A 517 -27.85 -20.93 0.09
C GLN A 517 -26.43 -21.28 0.56
N ALA A 518 -26.26 -21.59 1.83
CA ALA A 518 -25.00 -22.09 2.40
C ALA A 518 -24.57 -23.41 1.74
N LYS A 519 -25.50 -24.36 1.58
CA LYS A 519 -25.27 -25.61 0.83
C LYS A 519 -24.98 -25.35 -0.66
N ALA A 520 -25.67 -24.41 -1.28
CA ALA A 520 -25.45 -24.02 -2.67
C ALA A 520 -24.04 -23.44 -2.87
N ALA A 521 -23.55 -22.64 -1.92
CA ALA A 521 -22.22 -22.04 -1.92
C ALA A 521 -21.10 -22.98 -1.48
N ASP A 522 -21.44 -24.13 -0.86
CA ASP A 522 -20.48 -25.00 -0.17
C ASP A 522 -19.70 -24.26 0.93
N ILE A 523 -20.43 -23.47 1.73
CA ILE A 523 -19.91 -22.68 2.85
C ILE A 523 -20.72 -23.05 4.10
N PRO A 524 -20.08 -23.40 5.24
CA PRO A 524 -20.80 -23.74 6.46
C PRO A 524 -21.53 -22.50 7.02
N VAL A 525 -22.63 -22.73 7.72
CA VAL A 525 -23.44 -21.65 8.31
C VAL A 525 -23.63 -21.89 9.81
N ILE A 526 -23.51 -20.82 10.59
CA ILE A 526 -23.89 -20.78 12.00
C ILE A 526 -25.29 -20.16 12.09
N PHE A 527 -26.22 -20.93 12.63
CA PHE A 527 -27.57 -20.49 12.97
C PHE A 527 -27.65 -20.20 14.46
N LYS A 528 -28.09 -19.00 14.82
CA LYS A 528 -28.43 -18.65 16.19
C LYS A 528 -29.88 -18.17 16.25
N LYS A 529 -30.68 -18.76 17.13
CA LYS A 529 -32.05 -18.30 17.41
C LYS A 529 -32.03 -17.18 18.43
N THR A 530 -32.94 -16.22 18.30
CA THR A 530 -33.12 -15.13 19.27
C THR A 530 -34.62 -14.88 19.50
N LYS A 531 -34.95 -14.40 20.71
CA LYS A 531 -36.32 -13.98 21.06
C LYS A 531 -36.71 -12.63 20.44
N GLY A 532 -35.77 -11.92 19.81
CA GLY A 532 -36.03 -10.66 19.08
C GLY A 532 -36.35 -9.48 20.00
N LYS A 533 -35.82 -9.50 21.23
CA LYS A 533 -35.87 -8.37 22.16
C LYS A 533 -34.65 -7.46 21.95
N PRO A 534 -34.81 -6.13 21.93
CA PRO A 534 -33.69 -5.20 21.84
C PRO A 534 -32.64 -5.49 22.92
N GLU A 535 -31.35 -5.30 22.58
CA GLU A 535 -30.16 -5.64 23.39
C GLU A 535 -29.88 -7.15 23.58
N GLU A 536 -30.85 -8.00 23.93
CA GLU A 536 -30.65 -9.47 23.99
C GLU A 536 -30.23 -10.04 22.61
N GLU A 537 -30.83 -9.49 21.54
CA GLU A 537 -30.52 -9.84 20.15
C GLU A 537 -29.08 -9.52 19.73
N LEU A 538 -28.45 -8.53 20.37
CA LEU A 538 -27.05 -8.17 20.13
C LEU A 538 -26.09 -9.12 20.83
N GLU A 539 -26.45 -9.58 22.03
CA GLU A 539 -25.71 -10.60 22.75
C GLU A 539 -25.73 -11.93 21.98
N ASP A 540 -26.88 -12.29 21.41
CA ASP A 540 -27.03 -13.46 20.55
C ASP A 540 -26.15 -13.38 19.30
N LEU A 541 -26.13 -12.22 18.63
CA LEU A 541 -25.26 -11.99 17.48
C LEU A 541 -23.78 -12.04 17.87
N SER A 542 -23.42 -11.43 18.99
CA SER A 542 -22.06 -11.47 19.54
C SER A 542 -21.63 -12.91 19.80
N SER A 543 -22.50 -13.71 20.42
CA SER A 543 -22.29 -15.14 20.66
C SER A 543 -22.08 -15.93 19.35
N ALA A 544 -22.89 -15.66 18.32
CA ALA A 544 -22.77 -16.33 17.02
C ALA A 544 -21.46 -15.96 16.30
N ILE A 545 -21.06 -14.68 16.34
CA ILE A 545 -19.79 -14.21 15.77
C ILE A 545 -18.60 -14.78 16.55
N GLU A 546 -18.72 -14.89 17.88
CA GLU A 546 -17.70 -15.53 18.71
C GLU A 546 -17.58 -17.04 18.42
N GLU A 547 -18.69 -17.73 18.21
CA GLU A 547 -18.69 -19.12 17.75
C GLU A 547 -17.98 -19.24 16.40
N ALA A 548 -18.28 -18.34 15.46
CA ALA A 548 -17.60 -18.29 14.16
C ALA A 548 -16.09 -18.09 14.33
N ARG A 549 -15.69 -17.20 15.25
CA ARG A 549 -14.29 -16.95 15.62
C ARG A 549 -13.62 -18.21 16.16
N ARG A 550 -14.29 -18.95 17.04
CA ARG A 550 -13.76 -20.20 17.62
C ARG A 550 -13.67 -21.34 16.60
N ARG A 551 -14.76 -21.62 15.88
CA ARG A 551 -14.88 -22.80 15.01
C ARG A 551 -14.13 -22.64 13.69
N PHE A 552 -14.12 -21.43 13.13
CA PHE A 552 -13.61 -21.18 11.78
C PHE A 552 -12.38 -20.25 11.76
N ASN A 553 -11.91 -19.82 12.94
CA ASN A 553 -10.76 -18.92 13.11
C ASN A 553 -10.89 -17.63 12.28
N ILE A 554 -12.10 -17.09 12.18
CA ILE A 554 -12.34 -15.83 11.48
C ILE A 554 -11.58 -14.67 12.16
N LYS A 555 -11.19 -13.68 11.34
CA LYS A 555 -10.54 -12.43 11.75
C LYS A 555 -11.34 -11.19 11.33
N GLY A 556 -12.50 -11.39 10.71
CA GLY A 556 -13.41 -10.31 10.39
C GLY A 556 -14.80 -10.78 9.99
N VAL A 557 -15.71 -9.82 9.89
CA VAL A 557 -17.13 -10.02 9.60
C VAL A 557 -17.54 -9.11 8.45
N VAL A 558 -18.26 -9.65 7.47
CA VAL A 558 -18.83 -8.90 6.34
C VAL A 558 -20.29 -8.58 6.63
N LEU A 559 -20.67 -7.32 6.46
CA LEU A 559 -22.02 -6.79 6.63
C LEU A 559 -22.54 -6.25 5.28
N GLY A 560 -23.78 -6.59 4.93
CA GLY A 560 -24.47 -6.13 3.73
C GLY A 560 -25.33 -4.88 3.93
N ALA A 561 -24.89 -3.92 4.75
CA ALA A 561 -25.63 -2.68 5.00
C ALA A 561 -25.22 -1.57 4.02
N LEU A 562 -26.21 -0.88 3.43
CA LEU A 562 -26.06 0.19 2.43
C LEU A 562 -25.93 1.59 3.08
N TYR A 563 -26.90 1.99 3.89
CA TYR A 563 -27.02 3.28 4.57
C TYR A 563 -27.53 3.18 6.03
N SER A 564 -28.02 2.02 6.49
CA SER A 564 -28.42 1.81 7.90
C SER A 564 -27.27 2.01 8.90
N ARG A 565 -27.16 3.22 9.47
CA ARG A 565 -26.19 3.55 10.54
C ARG A 565 -26.46 2.74 11.81
N TYR A 566 -27.72 2.39 12.04
CA TYR A 566 -28.19 1.65 13.20
C TYR A 566 -27.63 0.22 13.23
N GLN A 567 -27.69 -0.53 12.12
CA GLN A 567 -27.14 -1.87 12.02
C GLN A 567 -25.60 -1.85 12.03
N ARG A 568 -25.00 -0.95 11.25
CA ARG A 568 -23.55 -0.86 11.11
C ARG A 568 -22.84 -0.60 12.43
N SER A 569 -23.26 0.42 13.18
CA SER A 569 -22.60 0.84 14.42
C SER A 569 -22.62 -0.25 15.51
N ARG A 570 -23.67 -1.07 15.56
CA ARG A 570 -23.78 -2.17 16.53
C ARG A 570 -22.91 -3.36 16.18
N VAL A 571 -22.92 -3.77 14.91
CA VAL A 571 -22.04 -4.85 14.43
C VAL A 571 -20.57 -4.44 14.59
N GLU A 572 -20.25 -3.17 14.32
CA GLU A 572 -18.91 -2.61 14.53
C GLU A 572 -18.48 -2.71 16.00
N ARG A 573 -19.37 -2.36 16.94
CA ARG A 573 -19.12 -2.49 18.38
C ARG A 573 -18.85 -3.93 18.79
N ILE A 574 -19.66 -4.88 18.31
CA ILE A 574 -19.47 -6.32 18.57
C ILE A 574 -18.11 -6.78 18.02
N CYS A 575 -17.80 -6.44 16.78
CA CYS A 575 -16.53 -6.80 16.14
C CYS A 575 -15.33 -6.26 16.92
N ASN A 576 -15.37 -4.99 17.32
CA ASN A 576 -14.32 -4.36 18.12
C ASN A 576 -14.12 -5.07 19.48
N ASN A 577 -15.21 -5.42 20.16
CA ASN A 577 -15.15 -6.15 21.44
C ASN A 577 -14.54 -7.55 21.28
N LEU A 578 -14.76 -8.21 20.14
CA LEU A 578 -14.25 -9.56 19.85
C LEU A 578 -12.87 -9.59 19.18
N GLY A 579 -12.26 -8.42 18.92
CA GLY A 579 -10.98 -8.29 18.21
C GLY A 579 -11.07 -8.71 16.73
N LEU A 580 -12.22 -8.44 16.09
CA LEU A 580 -12.51 -8.76 14.70
C LEU A 580 -12.67 -7.49 13.87
N LYS A 581 -12.27 -7.54 12.60
CA LYS A 581 -12.47 -6.43 11.66
C LYS A 581 -13.86 -6.49 11.01
N MET A 582 -14.60 -5.38 10.97
CA MET A 582 -15.84 -5.27 10.20
C MET A 582 -15.56 -4.81 8.76
N PHE A 583 -16.26 -5.39 7.79
CA PHE A 583 -16.24 -5.00 6.38
C PHE A 583 -17.67 -4.70 5.92
N SER A 584 -17.91 -3.54 5.32
CA SER A 584 -19.23 -3.15 4.79
C SER A 584 -19.07 -2.61 3.36
N PRO A 585 -18.86 -3.48 2.35
CA PRO A 585 -18.46 -3.08 1.01
C PRO A 585 -19.53 -2.30 0.23
N LEU A 586 -20.79 -2.40 0.64
CA LEU A 586 -21.94 -1.72 0.03
C LEU A 586 -22.24 -0.35 0.64
N TRP A 587 -21.51 0.04 1.69
CA TRP A 587 -21.80 1.26 2.43
C TRP A 587 -21.63 2.51 1.54
N HIS A 588 -22.67 3.34 1.45
CA HIS A 588 -22.75 4.53 0.59
C HIS A 588 -22.67 4.24 -0.92
N VAL A 589 -22.90 3.00 -1.35
CA VAL A 589 -23.08 2.70 -2.78
C VAL A 589 -24.45 3.21 -3.21
N ASN A 590 -24.51 3.87 -4.37
CA ASN A 590 -25.76 4.31 -4.97
C ASN A 590 -26.64 3.09 -5.30
N GLN A 591 -27.90 3.11 -4.86
CA GLN A 591 -28.82 1.97 -4.90
C GLN A 591 -29.13 1.50 -6.33
N GLU A 592 -29.29 2.42 -7.27
CA GLU A 592 -29.52 2.08 -8.67
C GLU A 592 -28.28 1.41 -9.28
N THR A 593 -27.10 1.95 -8.96
CA THR A 593 -25.81 1.39 -9.40
C THR A 593 -25.61 -0.02 -8.85
N GLU A 594 -25.95 -0.24 -7.58
CA GLU A 594 -25.90 -1.56 -6.96
C GLU A 594 -26.79 -2.57 -7.69
N MET A 595 -28.07 -2.23 -7.92
CA MET A 595 -29.02 -3.12 -8.57
C MET A 595 -28.56 -3.50 -9.99
N LYS A 596 -28.02 -2.53 -10.74
CA LYS A 596 -27.48 -2.76 -12.09
C LYS A 596 -26.22 -3.63 -12.08
N GLU A 597 -25.27 -3.37 -11.18
CA GLU A 597 -24.05 -4.17 -11.07
C GLU A 597 -24.35 -5.59 -10.57
N LEU A 598 -25.31 -5.75 -9.67
CA LEU A 598 -25.76 -7.07 -9.21
C LEU A 598 -26.25 -7.95 -10.38
N LEU A 599 -27.06 -7.40 -11.29
CA LEU A 599 -27.52 -8.12 -12.49
C LEU A 599 -26.38 -8.46 -13.44
N LYS A 600 -25.49 -7.50 -13.67
CA LYS A 600 -24.32 -7.68 -14.54
C LYS A 600 -23.36 -8.76 -14.03
N GLU A 601 -23.30 -8.93 -12.72
CA GLU A 601 -22.52 -9.98 -12.07
C GLU A 601 -23.24 -11.34 -12.06
N GLY A 602 -24.47 -11.44 -12.58
CA GLY A 602 -25.17 -12.71 -12.78
C GLY A 602 -25.95 -13.22 -11.56
N PHE A 603 -26.48 -12.32 -10.74
CA PHE A 603 -27.38 -12.70 -9.64
C PHE A 603 -28.81 -12.94 -10.15
N ASP A 604 -29.41 -14.05 -9.72
CA ASP A 604 -30.82 -14.41 -9.92
C ASP A 604 -31.57 -14.17 -8.60
N VAL A 605 -32.30 -13.07 -8.52
CA VAL A 605 -32.95 -12.58 -7.30
C VAL A 605 -34.43 -12.39 -7.55
N ILE A 606 -35.28 -12.82 -6.60
CA ILE A 606 -36.71 -12.58 -6.63
C ILE A 606 -37.16 -11.65 -5.49
N ILE A 607 -38.26 -10.95 -5.69
CA ILE A 607 -38.96 -10.20 -4.64
C ILE A 607 -39.86 -11.16 -3.85
N THR A 608 -39.76 -11.14 -2.53
CA THR A 608 -40.50 -12.05 -1.63
C THR A 608 -41.41 -11.36 -0.64
N LYS A 609 -41.27 -10.04 -0.43
CA LYS A 609 -42.20 -9.26 0.37
C LYS A 609 -42.31 -7.87 -0.24
N VAL A 610 -43.47 -7.25 -0.12
CA VAL A 610 -43.71 -5.84 -0.43
C VAL A 610 -44.46 -5.20 0.72
N ALA A 611 -44.15 -3.95 1.03
CA ALA A 611 -44.73 -3.21 2.16
C ALA A 611 -44.77 -1.69 1.91
N ALA A 612 -44.87 -1.25 0.65
CA ALA A 612 -44.91 0.17 0.30
C ALA A 612 -45.93 0.45 -0.82
N GLU A 613 -46.50 1.65 -0.78
CA GLU A 613 -47.48 2.12 -1.75
C GLU A 613 -46.94 2.01 -3.19
N GLY A 614 -47.75 1.45 -4.09
CA GLY A 614 -47.37 1.14 -5.47
C GLY A 614 -46.72 -0.23 -5.68
N LEU A 615 -46.38 -0.96 -4.61
CA LEU A 615 -45.90 -2.35 -4.66
C LEU A 615 -47.02 -3.32 -4.22
N ASP A 616 -47.78 -3.83 -5.17
CA ASP A 616 -48.84 -4.83 -4.94
C ASP A 616 -48.31 -6.28 -4.99
N LYS A 617 -49.20 -7.26 -4.71
CA LYS A 617 -48.86 -8.68 -4.77
C LYS A 617 -48.30 -9.17 -6.11
N LYS A 618 -48.50 -8.44 -7.22
CA LYS A 618 -47.99 -8.83 -8.55
C LYS A 618 -46.48 -8.66 -8.66
N TRP A 619 -45.84 -8.00 -7.70
CA TRP A 619 -44.39 -7.90 -7.60
C TRP A 619 -43.75 -9.16 -7.02
N LEU A 620 -44.49 -9.94 -6.23
CA LEU A 620 -43.99 -11.14 -5.59
C LEU A 620 -43.60 -12.21 -6.60
N GLY A 621 -42.46 -12.86 -6.37
CA GLY A 621 -41.90 -13.91 -7.24
C GLY A 621 -41.27 -13.38 -8.54
N LYS A 622 -41.41 -12.08 -8.86
CA LYS A 622 -40.75 -11.50 -10.02
C LYS A 622 -39.24 -11.43 -9.79
N LYS A 623 -38.50 -11.76 -10.84
CA LYS A 623 -37.05 -11.63 -10.85
C LYS A 623 -36.65 -10.18 -11.02
N ILE A 624 -35.64 -9.75 -10.29
CA ILE A 624 -34.99 -8.46 -10.56
C ILE A 624 -34.40 -8.53 -11.98
N SER A 625 -34.77 -7.57 -12.81
CA SER A 625 -34.34 -7.40 -14.20
C SER A 625 -34.22 -5.89 -14.48
N ASN A 626 -33.63 -5.51 -15.62
CA ASN A 626 -33.56 -4.09 -15.99
C ASN A 626 -34.96 -3.44 -16.07
N GLU A 627 -35.95 -4.18 -16.60
CA GLU A 627 -37.35 -3.74 -16.66
C GLU A 627 -37.95 -3.51 -15.25
N ILE A 628 -37.67 -4.44 -14.31
CA ILE A 628 -38.12 -4.29 -12.92
C ILE A 628 -37.43 -3.11 -12.22
N ILE A 629 -36.14 -2.87 -12.50
CA ILE A 629 -35.42 -1.71 -11.96
C ILE A 629 -35.99 -0.40 -12.51
N GLU A 630 -36.31 -0.32 -13.79
CA GLU A 630 -36.95 0.86 -14.40
C GLU A 630 -38.31 1.15 -13.75
N ARG A 631 -39.13 0.12 -13.54
CA ARG A 631 -40.41 0.28 -12.83
C ARG A 631 -40.23 0.73 -11.37
N LEU A 632 -39.18 0.27 -10.67
CA LEU A 632 -38.85 0.74 -9.32
C LEU A 632 -38.38 2.21 -9.32
N LEU A 633 -37.68 2.65 -10.36
CA LEU A 633 -37.30 4.06 -10.54
C LEU A 633 -38.53 4.96 -10.75
N GLU A 634 -39.49 4.52 -11.55
CA GLU A 634 -40.76 5.24 -11.72
C GLU A 634 -41.52 5.37 -10.39
N LEU A 635 -41.57 4.29 -9.60
CA LEU A 635 -42.20 4.31 -8.28
C LEU A 635 -41.43 5.18 -7.28
N LYS A 636 -40.10 5.24 -7.37
CA LYS A 636 -39.29 6.18 -6.56
C LYS A 636 -39.69 7.63 -6.83
N GLU A 637 -39.88 8.01 -8.09
CA GLU A 637 -40.27 9.39 -8.43
C GLU A 637 -41.70 9.71 -7.95
N ARG A 638 -42.59 8.72 -7.89
CA ARG A 638 -44.00 8.92 -7.49
C ARG A 638 -44.25 8.83 -5.99
N PHE A 639 -43.62 7.86 -5.32
CA PHE A 639 -43.90 7.47 -3.93
C PHE A 639 -42.67 7.53 -3.03
N ALA A 640 -41.54 8.04 -3.53
CA ALA A 640 -40.27 8.16 -2.79
C ALA A 640 -39.72 6.84 -2.23
N ILE A 641 -40.08 5.70 -2.82
CA ILE A 641 -39.56 4.38 -2.40
C ILE A 641 -38.06 4.24 -2.69
N ASN A 642 -37.37 3.43 -1.89
CA ASN A 642 -36.00 3.03 -2.15
C ASN A 642 -35.94 1.94 -3.24
N VAL A 643 -35.19 2.19 -4.31
CA VAL A 643 -35.04 1.27 -5.46
C VAL A 643 -34.35 -0.06 -5.08
N ALA A 644 -33.54 -0.07 -4.02
CA ALA A 644 -32.94 -1.28 -3.48
C ALA A 644 -33.74 -1.86 -2.30
N GLY A 645 -34.89 -1.30 -1.93
CA GLY A 645 -35.74 -1.81 -0.84
C GLY A 645 -35.12 -1.67 0.56
N GLU A 646 -34.17 -0.76 0.73
CA GLU A 646 -33.47 -0.57 2.01
C GLU A 646 -34.37 -0.04 3.14
N GLY A 647 -35.43 0.71 2.80
CA GLY A 647 -36.40 1.23 3.76
C GLY A 647 -37.41 0.17 4.23
N GLY A 648 -37.28 -1.08 3.77
CA GLY A 648 -38.23 -2.16 4.03
C GLY A 648 -39.38 -2.21 3.03
N GLU A 649 -39.31 -1.46 1.93
CA GLU A 649 -40.36 -1.38 0.90
C GLU A 649 -40.59 -2.72 0.23
N PHE A 650 -39.52 -3.51 0.06
CA PHE A 650 -39.61 -4.89 -0.38
C PHE A 650 -38.43 -5.72 0.14
N GLU A 651 -38.65 -7.02 0.29
CA GLU A 651 -37.59 -7.98 0.60
C GLU A 651 -37.30 -8.88 -0.59
N THR A 652 -36.09 -9.46 -0.59
CA THR A 652 -35.61 -10.30 -1.69
C THR A 652 -35.10 -11.64 -1.20
N PHE A 653 -35.05 -12.60 -2.12
CA PHE A 653 -34.39 -13.88 -1.94
C PHE A 653 -33.51 -14.21 -3.15
N VAL A 654 -32.26 -14.60 -2.91
CA VAL A 654 -31.31 -14.97 -3.97
C VAL A 654 -31.47 -16.45 -4.30
N LEU A 655 -31.89 -16.74 -5.52
CA LEU A 655 -32.00 -18.09 -6.08
C LEU A 655 -30.68 -18.60 -6.64
N ASP A 656 -29.91 -17.70 -7.24
CA ASP A 656 -28.59 -18.00 -7.75
C ASP A 656 -27.65 -16.79 -7.72
N CYS A 657 -26.36 -17.04 -7.54
CA CYS A 657 -25.30 -16.05 -7.75
C CYS A 657 -23.96 -16.73 -8.03
N PRO A 658 -22.91 -16.00 -8.44
CA PRO A 658 -21.61 -16.60 -8.75
C PRO A 658 -20.90 -17.28 -7.57
N LEU A 659 -21.31 -17.01 -6.33
CA LEU A 659 -20.81 -17.76 -5.16
C LEU A 659 -21.34 -19.19 -5.11
N PHE A 660 -22.46 -19.48 -5.76
CA PHE A 660 -23.12 -20.76 -5.67
C PHE A 660 -22.58 -21.74 -6.71
N LYS A 661 -22.39 -22.99 -6.30
CA LYS A 661 -22.09 -24.15 -7.14
C LYS A 661 -23.36 -24.78 -7.71
N LYS A 662 -24.49 -24.66 -7.01
CA LYS A 662 -25.83 -25.14 -7.40
C LYS A 662 -26.82 -23.99 -7.32
N ARG A 663 -27.91 -24.03 -8.08
CA ARG A 663 -28.96 -22.99 -7.97
C ARG A 663 -30.17 -23.50 -7.17
N ILE A 664 -30.92 -22.58 -6.59
CA ILE A 664 -32.13 -22.91 -5.83
C ILE A 664 -33.35 -22.81 -6.76
N LYS A 665 -34.20 -23.83 -6.72
CA LYS A 665 -35.51 -23.85 -7.39
C LYS A 665 -36.62 -23.93 -6.35
N ILE A 666 -37.47 -22.92 -6.32
CA ILE A 666 -38.72 -22.94 -5.54
C ILE A 666 -39.70 -23.89 -6.24
N LYS A 667 -40.27 -24.81 -5.47
CA LYS A 667 -41.24 -25.81 -5.93
C LYS A 667 -42.66 -25.41 -5.54
N GLU A 668 -42.83 -24.97 -4.30
CA GLU A 668 -44.12 -24.62 -3.72
C GLU A 668 -43.97 -23.36 -2.86
N TYR A 669 -44.89 -22.42 -3.02
CA TYR A 669 -44.99 -21.20 -2.23
C TYR A 669 -46.46 -20.81 -2.06
N GLU A 670 -46.75 -20.02 -1.03
CA GLU A 670 -48.04 -19.36 -0.84
C GLU A 670 -47.84 -17.83 -0.88
N ILE A 671 -48.85 -17.09 -1.34
CA ILE A 671 -48.88 -15.64 -1.23
C ILE A 671 -49.87 -15.29 -0.12
N ILE A 672 -49.40 -14.51 0.85
CA ILE A 672 -50.20 -13.98 1.94
C ILE A 672 -50.34 -12.47 1.69
N GLU A 673 -51.56 -11.99 1.55
CA GLU A 673 -51.86 -10.58 1.32
C GLU A 673 -52.53 -10.02 2.59
N GLU A 674 -51.88 -9.04 3.22
CA GLU A 674 -52.40 -8.38 4.43
C GLU A 674 -53.17 -7.10 4.05
N SER A 675 -52.73 -6.41 3.00
CA SER A 675 -53.43 -5.27 2.40
C SER A 675 -53.02 -5.09 0.94
N ALA A 676 -53.60 -4.12 0.24
CA ALA A 676 -53.32 -3.85 -1.18
C ALA A 676 -51.83 -3.63 -1.50
N TYR A 677 -51.03 -3.18 -0.53
CA TYR A 677 -49.60 -2.87 -0.68
C TYR A 677 -48.71 -3.61 0.32
N VAL A 678 -49.26 -4.58 1.06
CA VAL A 678 -48.53 -5.42 2.00
C VAL A 678 -48.82 -6.87 1.69
N ALA A 679 -47.84 -7.56 1.11
CA ALA A 679 -47.96 -8.97 0.75
C ALA A 679 -46.61 -9.68 0.85
N GLU A 680 -46.64 -10.98 1.16
CA GLU A 680 -45.47 -11.84 1.30
C GLU A 680 -45.61 -13.14 0.50
N LEU A 681 -44.54 -13.54 -0.19
CA LEU A 681 -44.37 -14.85 -0.79
C LEU A 681 -43.65 -15.76 0.20
N LYS A 682 -44.40 -16.65 0.83
CA LYS A 682 -43.88 -17.61 1.81
C LYS A 682 -43.54 -18.93 1.13
N ILE A 683 -42.24 -19.14 0.93
CA ILE A 683 -41.73 -20.39 0.35
C ILE A 683 -42.05 -21.56 1.29
N LYS A 684 -42.72 -22.59 0.76
CA LYS A 684 -43.03 -23.86 1.45
C LYS A 684 -41.99 -24.92 1.15
N LYS A 685 -41.53 -24.99 -0.10
CA LYS A 685 -40.58 -26.01 -0.56
C LYS A 685 -39.63 -25.44 -1.61
N ALA A 686 -38.34 -25.62 -1.37
CA ALA A 686 -37.28 -25.28 -2.30
C ALA A 686 -36.21 -26.37 -2.32
N VAL A 687 -35.61 -26.60 -3.49
CA VAL A 687 -34.60 -27.64 -3.72
C VAL A 687 -33.38 -27.08 -4.42
N LEU A 688 -32.22 -27.74 -4.25
CA LEU A 688 -31.03 -27.45 -5.03
C LEU A 688 -31.06 -28.23 -6.34
N ILE A 689 -30.71 -27.57 -7.43
CA ILE A 689 -30.53 -28.17 -8.75
C ILE A 689 -29.16 -27.74 -9.31
N GLU A 690 -28.62 -28.55 -10.22
CA GLU A 690 -27.37 -28.21 -10.91
C GLU A 690 -27.53 -26.94 -11.76
N LYS A 691 -26.42 -26.22 -11.96
CA LYS A 691 -26.36 -24.97 -12.71
C LYS A 691 -26.31 -25.16 -14.21
#